data_AF-A0A5C6V2V5-F1
#
_entry.id   AF-A0A5C6V2V5-F1
#
_cell.length_a   1.000
_cell.length_b   1.000
_cell.length_c   1.000
_cell.angle_alpha   90.00
_cell.angle_beta   90.00
_cell.angle_gamma   90.00
#
_symmetry.space_group_name_H-M   'P 1'
#
loop_
_entity.id
_entity.type
_entity.pdbx_description
1 polymer ?
#
loop_
_entity_poly.entity_id
_entity_poly.type
_entity_poly.pdbx_seq_one_letter_code
_entity_poly.pdbx_strand_id
1 'polypeptide(L)'
;MRSVKARNSLRRSARASPARRIRARRQPNQPTAAISTTNTPSVIQVHITPPRSRPRPTSLPHCALRYTRLACAGSPPKILLRCGTHMHHFFRWSLFATTAFLLSACVEDGDGSTLQVRTAAPEQEGAQLGMNEGDTVQLSAEARQARMVIFDALLGSHPASPPTVEVARVVDTPLFVDDDAHDTDTHWITRARIEDAQGTTLWSQRVNSLFQLLEFLNLLLDQQAAVELDANQVYALVRAQYAPLTQFATRVPTGVAGARDYILELAQPDGDWVELGRFPIEELLAQAQPNSVDGQVATLVESGPAEDRMDIVILADGYTEEERAIFEGDAQAVAERILQTSPFTEHRDLFNVHSVWTPSNESGAGYDCRFGQTECEGRLRDTVFETTFVIPAVADLFNIDIGEVSDRVALPIQVGRMFEAAALAQYDEVILLSNTRKVSGFAGVYVSLVTTYDNRQSFPDTVVHELGHTLGMLGDEYMVDGDPCFFNEPFIPLPANIDELRQGEPLSWDAWVSADTPLPTPPNQTSAHPVGAYERAYNCEFLVRPSYECMMKDSGDDFCPVCAEQMVRRFYSGVDPTPNEALVVERVSPGLIEARVPRRDAPGRYAVTWHLGERQIGEGGRLRLGGNSFTEDDPRGWVELRAHVSNTSAFLASDHPAVHDVFTLWVKREDVP
;
A
#
# COMPACT_ATOMS: atom_id res chain seq x y z
N MET A 1 -5.84 20.97 48.15
CA MET A 1 -6.62 20.71 49.39
C MET A 1 -8.06 20.33 49.02
N ARG A 2 -8.48 19.13 49.48
CA ARG A 2 -9.83 18.50 49.60
C ARG A 2 -11.06 19.23 48.98
N SER A 3 -11.77 18.64 48.01
CA SER A 3 -12.87 17.62 48.11
C SER A 3 -14.15 18.11 48.81
N VAL A 4 -15.30 18.10 48.10
CA VAL A 4 -16.55 17.41 48.49
C VAL A 4 -17.43 17.12 47.24
N LYS A 5 -17.99 15.90 47.21
CA LYS A 5 -18.92 15.29 46.24
C LYS A 5 -20.36 15.82 46.33
N ALA A 6 -21.11 15.74 45.23
CA ALA A 6 -22.54 15.45 45.27
C ALA A 6 -22.99 14.59 44.07
N ARG A 7 -23.58 13.43 44.38
CA ARG A 7 -24.33 12.56 43.46
C ARG A 7 -25.75 13.11 43.31
N ASN A 8 -26.38 12.93 42.15
CA ASN A 8 -27.80 12.56 42.11
C ASN A 8 -28.19 11.81 40.83
N SER A 9 -28.89 10.71 41.07
CA SER A 9 -29.45 9.73 40.14
C SER A 9 -30.79 10.20 39.57
N LEU A 10 -31.08 9.90 38.30
CA LEU A 10 -32.44 9.91 37.76
C LEU A 10 -32.76 8.58 37.07
N ARG A 11 -33.78 7.92 37.62
CA ARG A 11 -34.41 6.67 37.18
C ARG A 11 -35.16 6.89 35.85
N ARG A 12 -34.98 6.00 34.87
CA ARG A 12 -35.93 5.82 33.75
C ARG A 12 -37.03 4.85 34.17
N SER A 13 -38.28 5.31 34.17
CA SER A 13 -39.47 4.47 34.33
C SER A 13 -40.08 4.15 32.96
N ALA A 14 -40.30 2.87 32.70
CA ALA A 14 -41.07 2.36 31.58
C ALA A 14 -42.56 2.76 31.67
N ARG A 15 -43.17 3.12 30.55
CA ARG A 15 -44.62 2.98 30.31
C ARG A 15 -44.88 2.76 28.82
N ALA A 16 -45.61 1.68 28.56
CA ALA A 16 -46.01 1.17 27.25
C ALA A 16 -47.44 1.60 26.88
N SER A 17 -47.71 1.76 25.57
CA SER A 17 -48.95 1.42 24.82
C SER A 17 -49.25 2.44 23.69
N PRO A 18 -50.08 2.10 22.66
CA PRO A 18 -50.45 0.77 22.15
C PRO A 18 -50.38 0.62 20.62
N ALA A 19 -50.27 -0.62 20.18
CA ALA A 19 -50.38 -1.05 18.78
C ALA A 19 -51.84 -1.01 18.27
N ARG A 20 -52.04 -0.52 17.04
CA ARG A 20 -53.31 -0.58 16.30
C ARG A 20 -53.22 -1.66 15.23
N ARG A 21 -53.93 -2.77 15.44
CA ARG A 21 -54.11 -3.87 14.47
C ARG A 21 -55.16 -3.49 13.43
N ILE A 22 -54.83 -3.62 12.15
CA ILE A 22 -55.81 -3.76 11.05
C ILE A 22 -55.75 -5.21 10.57
N ARG A 23 -56.90 -5.89 10.61
CA ARG A 23 -57.13 -7.24 10.10
C ARG A 23 -57.48 -7.19 8.61
N ALA A 24 -56.83 -8.01 7.80
CA ALA A 24 -57.41 -8.49 6.54
C ALA A 24 -57.47 -10.02 6.59
N ARG A 25 -58.70 -10.57 6.57
CA ARG A 25 -59.01 -11.99 6.45
C ARG A 25 -58.86 -12.40 4.98
N ARG A 26 -58.13 -13.49 4.69
CA ARG A 26 -58.32 -14.29 3.47
C ARG A 26 -59.02 -15.59 3.85
N GLN A 27 -60.12 -15.90 3.17
CA GLN A 27 -60.72 -17.24 3.09
C GLN A 27 -60.50 -17.78 1.66
N PRO A 28 -60.41 -19.11 1.49
CA PRO A 28 -60.01 -19.76 0.25
C PRO A 28 -61.23 -20.13 -0.61
N ASN A 29 -61.04 -20.21 -1.94
CA ASN A 29 -61.92 -21.01 -2.80
C ASN A 29 -61.20 -21.49 -4.07
N GLN A 30 -61.73 -22.61 -4.54
CA GLN A 30 -61.18 -23.71 -5.34
C GLN A 30 -61.31 -23.52 -6.88
N PRO A 31 -60.83 -24.49 -7.71
CA PRO A 31 -60.31 -24.26 -9.07
C PRO A 31 -61.31 -24.54 -10.21
N THR A 32 -60.99 -24.09 -11.42
CA THR A 32 -61.58 -24.53 -12.70
C THR A 32 -60.46 -24.55 -13.75
N ALA A 33 -60.03 -25.73 -14.22
CA ALA A 33 -60.56 -26.53 -15.33
C ALA A 33 -59.77 -26.26 -16.64
N ALA A 34 -58.75 -27.10 -16.86
CA ALA A 34 -58.03 -27.22 -18.12
C ALA A 34 -58.77 -28.20 -19.07
N ILE A 35 -58.85 -27.84 -20.36
CA ILE A 35 -59.23 -28.74 -21.45
C ILE A 35 -57.94 -29.14 -22.19
N SER A 36 -57.81 -30.45 -22.42
CA SER A 36 -56.67 -31.10 -23.05
C SER A 36 -56.69 -30.99 -24.57
N THR A 37 -55.53 -30.99 -25.21
CA THR A 37 -55.25 -31.87 -26.36
C THR A 37 -53.78 -32.30 -26.37
N THR A 38 -53.60 -33.57 -26.71
CA THR A 38 -52.47 -34.48 -26.54
C THR A 38 -51.42 -34.41 -27.66
N ASN A 39 -50.15 -34.70 -27.35
CA ASN A 39 -49.42 -35.89 -27.84
C ASN A 39 -47.94 -35.92 -27.40
N THR A 40 -47.61 -36.86 -26.51
CA THR A 40 -46.32 -37.58 -26.37
C THR A 40 -46.02 -38.42 -27.63
N PRO A 41 -44.79 -38.95 -27.90
CA PRO A 41 -43.80 -39.53 -26.96
C PRO A 41 -42.32 -39.16 -27.26
N SER A 42 -41.33 -39.35 -26.37
CA SER A 42 -40.75 -40.67 -26.05
C SER A 42 -39.74 -40.54 -24.91
N VAL A 43 -39.84 -41.45 -23.95
CA VAL A 43 -38.89 -41.66 -22.85
C VAL A 43 -37.69 -42.44 -23.39
N ILE A 44 -36.48 -41.91 -23.20
CA ILE A 44 -35.25 -42.71 -23.14
C ILE A 44 -34.72 -42.53 -21.72
N GLN A 45 -34.82 -43.59 -20.92
CA GLN A 45 -34.06 -43.73 -19.68
C GLN A 45 -32.59 -43.88 -20.03
N VAL A 46 -31.75 -42.96 -19.55
CA VAL A 46 -30.31 -43.20 -19.43
C VAL A 46 -29.99 -43.30 -17.94
N HIS A 47 -29.63 -44.51 -17.52
CA HIS A 47 -29.01 -44.79 -16.23
C HIS A 47 -27.64 -44.10 -16.17
N ILE A 48 -27.44 -43.20 -15.20
CA ILE A 48 -26.11 -42.75 -14.82
C ILE A 48 -25.69 -43.54 -13.57
N THR A 49 -24.74 -44.44 -13.79
CA THR A 49 -24.10 -45.28 -12.78
C THR A 49 -22.99 -44.45 -12.10
N PRO A 50 -22.83 -44.48 -10.77
CA PRO A 50 -21.74 -43.75 -10.11
C PRO A 50 -20.38 -44.40 -10.44
N PRO A 51 -19.29 -43.61 -10.62
CA PRO A 51 -17.99 -44.19 -10.89
C PRO A 51 -17.46 -44.91 -9.64
N ARG A 52 -17.28 -46.23 -9.77
CA ARG A 52 -16.53 -47.06 -8.81
C ARG A 52 -15.03 -46.88 -9.01
N SER A 53 -14.37 -46.61 -7.89
CA SER A 53 -12.97 -46.90 -7.56
C SER A 53 -12.35 -48.12 -8.27
N ARG A 54 -11.14 -47.98 -8.83
CA ARG A 54 -10.12 -49.04 -9.07
C ARG A 54 -8.73 -48.39 -9.33
N PRO A 55 -7.59 -49.12 -9.32
CA PRO A 55 -7.02 -49.93 -8.24
C PRO A 55 -5.50 -49.67 -8.04
N ARG A 56 -4.91 -50.23 -6.98
CA ARG A 56 -3.44 -50.34 -6.79
C ARG A 56 -2.78 -51.18 -7.91
N PRO A 57 -1.47 -50.98 -8.14
CA PRO A 57 -0.54 -52.08 -8.32
C PRO A 57 0.56 -52.11 -7.24
N THR A 58 0.92 -53.32 -6.85
CA THR A 58 1.91 -53.71 -5.82
C THR A 58 3.32 -53.87 -6.39
N SER A 59 4.34 -53.40 -5.63
CA SER A 59 5.69 -53.98 -5.33
C SER A 59 6.61 -54.44 -6.48
N LEU A 60 7.94 -54.31 -6.52
CA LEU A 60 9.11 -53.96 -5.66
C LEU A 60 10.37 -54.03 -6.62
N PRO A 61 11.66 -53.76 -6.27
CA PRO A 61 12.28 -53.88 -4.95
C PRO A 61 13.26 -52.78 -4.49
N HIS A 62 13.65 -52.97 -3.24
CA HIS A 62 14.53 -52.28 -2.30
C HIS A 62 15.81 -51.61 -2.83
N CYS A 63 16.10 -50.44 -2.27
CA CYS A 63 17.41 -50.15 -1.65
C CYS A 63 17.19 -49.32 -0.38
N ALA A 64 17.57 -49.90 0.76
CA ALA A 64 17.62 -49.23 2.04
C ALA A 64 18.98 -48.53 2.21
N LEU A 65 18.99 -47.30 2.70
CA LEU A 65 20.19 -46.72 3.30
C LEU A 65 19.82 -45.95 4.56
N ARG A 66 20.43 -46.42 5.64
CA ARG A 66 20.29 -46.01 7.03
C ARG A 66 20.88 -44.62 7.23
N TYR A 67 20.19 -43.75 7.95
CA TYR A 67 20.82 -42.65 8.66
C TYR A 67 21.65 -43.21 9.81
N THR A 68 22.96 -42.94 9.78
CA THR A 68 23.85 -43.21 10.91
C THR A 68 24.49 -41.88 11.30
N ARG A 69 24.26 -41.44 12.54
CA ARG A 69 25.00 -40.35 13.18
C ARG A 69 26.47 -40.75 13.30
N LEU A 70 27.39 -39.85 12.97
CA LEU A 70 28.74 -39.82 13.54
C LEU A 70 29.32 -38.40 13.45
N ALA A 71 29.86 -37.97 14.59
CA ALA A 71 30.44 -36.68 14.85
C ALA A 71 31.98 -36.68 14.64
N CYS A 72 32.53 -35.46 14.69
CA CYS A 72 33.90 -35.05 15.05
C CYS A 72 34.90 -34.64 13.94
N ALA A 73 35.16 -33.32 13.93
CA ALA A 73 36.44 -32.64 14.20
C ALA A 73 37.59 -32.61 13.17
N GLY A 74 38.14 -31.41 12.97
CA GLY A 74 39.59 -31.18 12.79
C GLY A 74 40.04 -30.39 11.55
N SER A 75 40.40 -29.12 11.73
CA SER A 75 41.13 -28.26 10.77
C SER A 75 42.65 -28.61 10.71
N PRO A 76 43.52 -27.85 9.99
CA PRO A 76 44.00 -28.06 8.61
C PRO A 76 45.54 -28.29 8.55
N PRO A 77 46.17 -28.24 7.36
CA PRO A 77 47.32 -27.32 7.26
C PRO A 77 47.50 -26.59 5.90
N LYS A 78 48.18 -25.44 6.01
CA LYS A 78 48.73 -24.57 4.94
C LYS A 78 49.99 -25.15 4.32
N ILE A 79 50.22 -24.96 3.01
CA ILE A 79 51.57 -24.94 2.39
C ILE A 79 51.65 -23.86 1.29
N LEU A 80 52.68 -23.00 1.39
CA LEU A 80 53.16 -21.98 0.43
C LEU A 80 53.78 -22.61 -0.83
N LEU A 81 53.78 -21.89 -1.96
CA LEU A 81 54.87 -21.97 -2.96
C LEU A 81 55.09 -20.66 -3.74
N ARG A 82 56.37 -20.31 -3.92
CA ARG A 82 56.95 -19.14 -4.60
C ARG A 82 57.25 -19.43 -6.09
N CYS A 83 57.29 -18.35 -6.88
CA CYS A 83 57.54 -18.25 -8.32
C CYS A 83 58.91 -18.73 -8.85
N GLY A 84 58.95 -19.07 -10.15
CA GLY A 84 60.13 -19.14 -11.01
C GLY A 84 59.76 -19.35 -12.50
N THR A 85 60.42 -18.59 -13.40
CA THR A 85 60.05 -18.16 -14.76
C THR A 85 60.68 -18.94 -15.95
N HIS A 86 59.96 -19.13 -17.08
CA HIS A 86 60.28 -18.74 -18.49
C HIS A 86 59.68 -19.65 -19.61
N MET A 87 58.83 -19.04 -20.47
CA MET A 87 58.58 -19.11 -21.96
C MET A 87 58.87 -20.43 -22.76
N HIS A 88 58.06 -20.94 -23.72
CA HIS A 88 57.20 -20.34 -24.78
C HIS A 88 56.14 -21.34 -25.36
N HIS A 89 54.96 -20.80 -25.76
CA HIS A 89 53.97 -21.15 -26.84
C HIS A 89 53.40 -22.60 -26.97
N PHE A 90 52.10 -22.91 -27.16
CA PHE A 90 50.98 -22.30 -27.91
C PHE A 90 49.62 -22.97 -27.51
N PHE A 91 48.49 -22.25 -27.68
CA PHE A 91 47.06 -22.69 -27.83
C PHE A 91 46.08 -22.86 -26.64
N ARG A 92 45.06 -21.97 -26.64
CA ARG A 92 43.61 -22.04 -26.26
C ARG A 92 43.20 -22.49 -24.84
N TRP A 93 42.54 -21.60 -24.09
CA TRP A 93 41.12 -21.63 -23.64
C TRP A 93 40.85 -20.46 -22.66
N SER A 94 39.57 -20.14 -22.51
CA SER A 94 38.90 -18.96 -21.93
C SER A 94 39.03 -18.81 -20.40
N LEU A 95 39.28 -17.59 -19.91
CA LEU A 95 38.79 -17.07 -18.62
C LEU A 95 38.91 -15.53 -18.65
N PHE A 96 37.79 -14.82 -18.78
CA PHE A 96 37.76 -13.37 -18.55
C PHE A 96 37.46 -13.14 -17.07
N ALA A 97 38.48 -12.73 -16.32
CA ALA A 97 38.32 -12.11 -15.01
C ALA A 97 38.03 -10.62 -15.24
N THR A 98 36.85 -10.16 -14.81
CA THR A 98 36.51 -8.73 -14.76
C THR A 98 37.38 -8.06 -13.70
N THR A 99 38.40 -7.35 -14.16
CA THR A 99 39.21 -6.45 -13.35
C THR A 99 38.43 -5.14 -13.28
N ALA A 100 37.90 -4.80 -12.11
CA ALA A 100 37.27 -3.49 -11.91
C ALA A 100 38.35 -2.40 -12.04
N PHE A 101 38.25 -1.60 -13.11
CA PHE A 101 39.05 -0.40 -13.30
C PHE A 101 38.64 0.63 -12.26
N LEU A 102 39.49 0.85 -11.25
CA LEU A 102 39.42 2.02 -10.39
C LEU A 102 39.97 3.23 -11.16
N LEU A 103 39.08 4.11 -11.59
CA LEU A 103 39.45 5.46 -12.02
C LEU A 103 39.97 6.22 -10.81
N SER A 104 41.30 6.31 -10.69
CA SER A 104 41.96 7.26 -9.81
C SER A 104 42.04 8.60 -10.55
N ALA A 105 41.22 9.57 -10.16
CA ALA A 105 41.47 10.95 -10.52
C ALA A 105 42.51 11.53 -9.54
N CYS A 106 43.73 11.76 -10.01
CA CYS A 106 44.71 12.55 -9.29
C CYS A 106 44.48 14.03 -9.59
N VAL A 107 44.28 14.84 -8.56
CA VAL A 107 44.56 16.28 -8.59
C VAL A 107 45.65 16.50 -7.56
N GLU A 108 46.87 16.79 -8.01
CA GLU A 108 48.00 17.17 -7.15
C GLU A 108 48.07 18.71 -7.03
N ASP A 109 47.64 19.17 -5.86
CA ASP A 109 48.21 20.13 -4.91
C ASP A 109 48.97 21.40 -5.33
N GLY A 110 48.63 22.46 -4.59
CA GLY A 110 49.53 23.56 -4.22
C GLY A 110 49.81 23.71 -2.71
N ASP A 111 49.09 23.02 -1.80
CA ASP A 111 49.33 23.11 -0.34
C ASP A 111 49.07 21.82 0.48
N GLY A 112 48.96 20.66 -0.18
CA GLY A 112 49.20 19.36 0.46
C GLY A 112 48.04 18.77 1.27
N SER A 113 46.81 19.25 1.09
CA SER A 113 45.61 18.66 1.69
C SER A 113 44.75 17.98 0.63
N THR A 114 44.63 16.65 0.68
CA THR A 114 43.66 15.89 -0.13
C THR A 114 42.88 14.89 0.74
N LEU A 115 41.55 15.01 0.71
CA LEU A 115 40.57 14.18 1.42
C LEU A 115 40.06 13.09 0.46
N GLN A 116 39.88 11.84 0.92
CA GLN A 116 39.22 10.77 0.13
C GLN A 116 38.26 9.93 1.00
N VAL A 117 37.10 9.56 0.43
CA VAL A 117 35.96 8.89 1.09
C VAL A 117 35.57 7.61 0.34
N ARG A 118 35.12 6.56 1.05
CA ARG A 118 34.45 5.36 0.50
C ARG A 118 33.39 4.82 1.48
N THR A 119 32.26 4.32 0.96
CA THR A 119 31.12 3.75 1.72
C THR A 119 30.78 2.33 1.23
N ALA A 120 30.06 1.55 2.05
CA ALA A 120 29.48 0.24 1.72
C ALA A 120 28.15 0.04 2.51
N ALA A 121 27.17 -0.65 1.91
CA ALA A 121 25.81 -0.86 2.45
C ALA A 121 25.60 -2.25 3.11
N PRO A 122 24.57 -2.45 3.95
CA PRO A 122 24.26 -3.72 4.63
C PRO A 122 23.31 -4.65 3.85
N GLU A 123 23.34 -5.96 4.17
CA GLU A 123 22.49 -7.04 3.62
C GLU A 123 21.14 -7.20 4.36
N GLN A 124 20.10 -7.68 3.66
CA GLN A 124 18.74 -7.95 4.17
C GLN A 124 18.41 -9.45 4.30
N GLU A 125 17.51 -9.80 5.23
CA GLU A 125 16.75 -11.07 5.24
C GLU A 125 15.28 -10.82 5.58
N GLY A 126 14.36 -11.35 4.76
CA GLY A 126 12.92 -11.46 5.00
C GLY A 126 12.39 -12.76 4.39
N ALA A 127 11.39 -13.39 5.03
CA ALA A 127 10.85 -14.68 4.60
C ALA A 127 9.89 -14.54 3.41
N GLN A 128 10.23 -15.17 2.28
CA GLN A 128 9.43 -15.14 1.04
C GLN A 128 8.24 -16.12 1.09
N LEU A 129 7.08 -15.71 0.57
CA LEU A 129 5.84 -16.50 0.46
C LEU A 129 5.90 -17.70 -0.53
N GLY A 130 7.09 -18.12 -0.96
CA GLY A 130 7.22 -19.17 -1.97
C GLY A 130 6.81 -18.75 -3.39
N MET A 131 6.42 -17.48 -3.60
CA MET A 131 6.36 -16.86 -4.93
C MET A 131 7.77 -16.42 -5.35
N ASN A 132 8.12 -16.60 -6.63
CA ASN A 132 9.40 -16.13 -7.16
C ASN A 132 9.33 -14.62 -7.45
N GLU A 133 9.71 -13.82 -6.46
CA GLU A 133 9.70 -12.34 -6.55
C GLU A 133 10.78 -11.80 -7.50
N GLY A 134 11.83 -12.58 -7.81
CA GLY A 134 13.00 -12.11 -8.54
C GLY A 134 13.91 -11.18 -7.72
N ASP A 135 15.09 -10.86 -8.26
CA ASP A 135 15.99 -9.90 -7.63
C ASP A 135 15.46 -8.47 -7.85
N THR A 136 15.25 -7.72 -6.77
CA THR A 136 14.94 -6.29 -6.81
C THR A 136 16.24 -5.48 -6.78
N VAL A 137 16.43 -4.57 -7.74
CA VAL A 137 17.55 -3.63 -7.72
C VAL A 137 17.05 -2.33 -7.11
N GLN A 138 17.73 -1.86 -6.08
CA GLN A 138 17.45 -0.56 -5.46
C GLN A 138 17.77 0.57 -6.44
N LEU A 139 16.80 1.47 -6.63
CA LEU A 139 17.06 2.75 -7.28
C LEU A 139 17.65 3.69 -6.22
N SER A 140 18.67 4.47 -6.58
CA SER A 140 19.13 5.56 -5.69
C SER A 140 17.99 6.55 -5.45
N ALA A 141 17.96 7.22 -4.29
CA ALA A 141 16.99 8.29 -3.98
C ALA A 141 16.89 9.35 -5.11
N GLU A 142 18.01 9.65 -5.78
CA GLU A 142 18.10 10.56 -6.93
C GLU A 142 17.38 10.06 -8.21
N ALA A 143 16.99 8.79 -8.25
CA ALA A 143 16.38 8.10 -9.40
C ALA A 143 14.91 7.69 -9.16
N ARG A 144 14.25 8.25 -8.12
CA ARG A 144 12.86 7.91 -7.79
C ARG A 144 11.81 8.60 -8.66
N GLN A 145 12.19 9.53 -9.53
CA GLN A 145 11.22 10.23 -10.39
C GLN A 145 10.44 9.25 -11.26
N ALA A 146 9.11 9.40 -11.31
CA ALA A 146 8.25 8.56 -12.12
C ALA A 146 7.23 9.35 -12.94
N ARG A 147 6.60 8.66 -13.89
CA ARG A 147 5.38 9.11 -14.59
C ARG A 147 4.20 8.27 -14.17
N MET A 148 3.02 8.86 -14.15
CA MET A 148 1.78 8.15 -13.94
C MET A 148 1.31 7.63 -15.29
N VAL A 149 1.28 6.32 -15.43
CA VAL A 149 0.78 5.65 -16.63
C VAL A 149 -0.53 4.96 -16.28
N ILE A 150 -1.57 5.31 -17.02
CA ILE A 150 -2.92 4.75 -16.89
C ILE A 150 -3.09 3.70 -17.98
N PHE A 151 -3.48 2.51 -17.57
CA PHE A 151 -3.74 1.37 -18.42
C PHE A 151 -5.23 1.04 -18.42
N ASP A 152 -5.75 0.72 -19.60
CA ASP A 152 -7.06 0.08 -19.76
C ASP A 152 -6.85 -1.43 -19.71
N ALA A 153 -7.53 -2.13 -18.79
CA ALA A 153 -7.51 -3.59 -18.81
C ALA A 153 -8.49 -4.14 -19.85
N LEU A 154 -8.10 -5.20 -20.53
CA LEU A 154 -8.84 -5.84 -21.61
C LEU A 154 -9.08 -7.31 -21.25
N LEU A 155 -10.32 -7.64 -20.89
CA LEU A 155 -10.76 -9.02 -20.71
C LEU A 155 -11.37 -9.55 -22.01
N GLY A 156 -10.87 -10.71 -22.46
CA GLY A 156 -11.44 -11.41 -23.61
C GLY A 156 -12.80 -12.02 -23.29
N SER A 157 -13.58 -12.34 -24.32
CA SER A 157 -14.88 -13.01 -24.17
C SER A 157 -14.79 -14.47 -23.67
N HIS A 158 -13.58 -15.01 -23.54
CA HIS A 158 -13.33 -16.34 -23.02
C HIS A 158 -12.72 -16.24 -21.60
N PRO A 159 -13.37 -16.81 -20.57
CA PRO A 159 -12.87 -16.77 -19.18
C PRO A 159 -11.48 -17.37 -18.97
N ALA A 160 -11.03 -18.24 -19.89
CA ALA A 160 -9.72 -18.88 -19.82
C ALA A 160 -8.60 -18.08 -20.53
N SER A 161 -8.94 -16.97 -21.20
CA SER A 161 -7.93 -16.10 -21.82
C SER A 161 -7.37 -15.15 -20.76
N PRO A 162 -6.03 -15.03 -20.63
CA PRO A 162 -5.46 -14.10 -19.69
C PRO A 162 -5.85 -12.66 -20.07
N PRO A 163 -6.02 -11.78 -19.07
CA PRO A 163 -6.24 -10.36 -19.32
C PRO A 163 -5.05 -9.77 -20.08
N THR A 164 -5.33 -8.75 -20.89
CA THR A 164 -4.29 -7.93 -21.51
C THR A 164 -4.47 -6.48 -21.07
N VAL A 165 -3.47 -5.64 -21.26
CA VAL A 165 -3.56 -4.21 -20.92
C VAL A 165 -3.07 -3.36 -22.08
N GLU A 166 -3.70 -2.20 -22.27
CA GLU A 166 -3.29 -1.19 -23.23
C GLU A 166 -3.09 0.17 -22.55
N VAL A 167 -2.22 1.00 -23.10
CA VAL A 167 -1.96 2.34 -22.54
C VAL A 167 -3.16 3.25 -22.84
N ALA A 168 -3.82 3.73 -21.79
CA ALA A 168 -4.91 4.69 -21.91
C ALA A 168 -4.38 6.13 -21.93
N ARG A 169 -3.46 6.46 -21.02
CA ARG A 169 -2.88 7.80 -20.89
C ARG A 169 -1.54 7.75 -20.18
N VAL A 170 -0.63 8.66 -20.54
CA VAL A 170 0.60 8.93 -19.79
C VAL A 170 0.54 10.39 -19.35
N VAL A 171 0.63 10.61 -18.04
CA VAL A 171 0.58 11.94 -17.44
C VAL A 171 1.99 12.39 -17.11
N ASP A 172 2.35 13.60 -17.56
CA ASP A 172 3.55 14.28 -17.07
C ASP A 172 3.30 14.71 -15.63
N THR A 173 3.85 13.95 -14.68
CA THR A 173 3.58 14.10 -13.26
C THR A 173 4.88 14.29 -12.46
N PRO A 174 4.84 15.15 -11.44
CA PRO A 174 5.92 15.31 -10.48
C PRO A 174 5.69 14.39 -9.26
N LEU A 175 5.98 13.10 -9.43
CA LEU A 175 5.86 12.11 -8.35
C LEU A 175 7.10 11.22 -8.23
N PHE A 176 7.19 10.50 -7.12
CA PHE A 176 8.22 9.52 -6.85
C PHE A 176 7.67 8.09 -6.82
N VAL A 177 8.45 7.11 -7.27
CA VAL A 177 8.18 5.70 -6.92
C VAL A 177 8.49 5.47 -5.46
N ASP A 178 7.75 4.57 -4.82
CA ASP A 178 8.09 4.12 -3.47
C ASP A 178 9.42 3.38 -3.52
N ASP A 179 10.28 3.63 -2.54
CA ASP A 179 11.51 2.86 -2.32
C ASP A 179 11.28 1.92 -1.14
N ASP A 180 10.48 0.88 -1.38
CA ASP A 180 10.28 -0.17 -0.39
C ASP A 180 11.28 -1.30 -0.61
N ALA A 181 12.52 -1.07 -0.17
CA ALA A 181 13.53 -2.11 -0.15
C ALA A 181 13.10 -3.33 0.71
N HIS A 182 12.04 -3.23 1.51
CA HIS A 182 11.60 -4.24 2.47
C HIS A 182 10.17 -4.68 2.23
N ASP A 183 9.67 -4.53 0.99
CA ASP A 183 8.30 -4.86 0.60
C ASP A 183 7.91 -6.27 1.07
N THR A 184 7.18 -6.30 2.18
CA THR A 184 6.46 -7.48 2.68
C THR A 184 4.97 -7.37 2.38
N ASP A 185 4.55 -6.36 1.61
CA ASP A 185 3.14 -6.03 1.36
C ASP A 185 2.60 -6.91 0.24
N THR A 186 2.08 -8.08 0.64
CA THR A 186 1.68 -9.11 -0.31
C THR A 186 0.26 -8.92 -0.85
N HIS A 187 -0.46 -7.88 -0.41
CA HIS A 187 -1.88 -7.69 -0.71
C HIS A 187 -2.17 -7.52 -2.21
N TRP A 188 -1.23 -6.96 -2.99
CA TRP A 188 -1.41 -6.78 -4.42
C TRP A 188 -0.98 -8.00 -5.23
N ILE A 189 -1.88 -8.49 -6.08
CA ILE A 189 -1.63 -9.65 -6.98
C ILE A 189 -0.95 -9.29 -8.31
N THR A 190 -0.79 -8.00 -8.58
CA THR A 190 -0.13 -7.51 -9.79
C THR A 190 1.25 -6.95 -9.49
N ARG A 191 2.14 -7.09 -10.46
CA ARG A 191 3.53 -6.64 -10.39
C ARG A 191 3.88 -5.88 -11.66
N ALA A 192 4.65 -4.82 -11.48
CA ALA A 192 5.33 -4.13 -12.55
C ALA A 192 6.81 -4.45 -12.49
N ARG A 193 7.45 -4.59 -13.66
CA ARG A 193 8.86 -4.96 -13.76
C ARG A 193 9.53 -4.24 -14.93
N ILE A 194 10.79 -3.86 -14.76
CA ILE A 194 11.62 -3.30 -15.82
C ILE A 194 12.72 -4.32 -16.17
N GLU A 195 12.91 -4.60 -17.45
CA GLU A 195 13.99 -5.46 -17.95
C GLU A 195 14.99 -4.68 -18.81
N ASP A 196 16.24 -5.14 -18.82
CA ASP A 196 17.24 -4.75 -19.82
C ASP A 196 17.09 -5.51 -21.15
N ALA A 197 17.95 -5.22 -22.12
CA ALA A 197 17.96 -5.89 -23.42
C ALA A 197 18.39 -7.38 -23.39
N GLN A 198 18.83 -7.89 -22.23
CA GLN A 198 19.20 -9.29 -22.00
C GLN A 198 18.09 -10.06 -21.25
N GLY A 199 17.02 -9.38 -20.81
CA GLY A 199 15.96 -9.94 -19.99
C GLY A 199 16.28 -9.96 -18.49
N THR A 200 17.31 -9.22 -18.06
CA THR A 200 17.62 -9.06 -16.63
C THR A 200 16.65 -8.07 -16.02
N THR A 201 16.00 -8.43 -14.91
CA THR A 201 15.19 -7.50 -14.13
C THR A 201 16.07 -6.40 -13.52
N LEU A 202 15.73 -5.15 -13.80
CA LEU A 202 16.38 -3.96 -13.27
C LEU A 202 15.56 -3.25 -12.19
N TRP A 203 14.26 -3.53 -12.11
CA TRP A 203 13.36 -2.96 -11.12
C TRP A 203 12.08 -3.79 -11.09
N SER A 204 11.46 -3.92 -9.94
CA SER A 204 10.18 -4.59 -9.79
C SER A 204 9.44 -4.02 -8.58
N GLN A 205 8.12 -3.88 -8.69
CA GLN A 205 7.27 -3.44 -7.59
C GLN A 205 5.90 -4.11 -7.71
N ARG A 206 5.30 -4.47 -6.57
CA ARG A 206 3.87 -4.77 -6.52
C ARG A 206 3.08 -3.51 -6.84
N VAL A 207 2.10 -3.62 -7.72
CA VAL A 207 1.25 -2.49 -8.12
C VAL A 207 -0.20 -2.84 -7.87
N ASN A 208 -0.99 -1.85 -7.47
CA ASN A 208 -2.44 -2.02 -7.34
C ASN A 208 -3.06 -2.35 -8.72
N SER A 209 -4.11 -3.18 -8.76
CA SER A 209 -4.82 -3.48 -9.99
C SER A 209 -6.33 -3.49 -9.85
N LEU A 210 -6.95 -3.29 -11.01
CA LEU A 210 -8.38 -3.35 -11.26
C LEU A 210 -9.06 -4.66 -10.81
N PHE A 211 -8.34 -5.76 -10.65
CA PHE A 211 -8.93 -7.08 -10.41
C PHE A 211 -9.79 -7.14 -9.13
N GLN A 212 -9.49 -6.34 -8.12
CA GLN A 212 -10.33 -6.22 -6.93
C GLN A 212 -11.68 -5.53 -7.21
N LEU A 213 -11.72 -4.51 -8.07
CA LEU A 213 -12.98 -3.87 -8.50
C LEU A 213 -13.83 -4.83 -9.34
N LEU A 214 -13.20 -5.71 -10.12
CA LEU A 214 -13.89 -6.71 -10.93
C LEU A 214 -14.51 -7.82 -10.10
N GLU A 215 -13.77 -8.29 -9.10
CA GLU A 215 -14.30 -9.26 -8.15
C GLU A 215 -15.45 -8.64 -7.34
N PHE A 216 -15.31 -7.38 -6.91
CA PHE A 216 -16.39 -6.64 -6.27
C PHE A 216 -17.64 -6.55 -7.15
N LEU A 217 -17.51 -6.14 -8.41
CA LEU A 217 -18.62 -6.06 -9.36
C LEU A 217 -19.25 -7.43 -9.64
N ASN A 218 -18.43 -8.48 -9.75
CA ASN A 218 -18.92 -9.83 -9.98
C ASN A 218 -19.70 -10.36 -8.77
N LEU A 219 -19.17 -10.20 -7.55
CA LEU A 219 -19.85 -10.58 -6.31
C LEU A 219 -21.19 -9.86 -6.13
N LEU A 220 -21.24 -8.56 -6.46
CA LEU A 220 -22.49 -7.80 -6.42
C LEU A 220 -23.54 -8.35 -7.40
N LEU A 221 -23.15 -8.74 -8.60
CA LEU A 221 -24.08 -9.24 -9.62
C LEU A 221 -24.53 -10.68 -9.36
N ASP A 222 -23.63 -11.55 -8.90
CA ASP A 222 -23.94 -12.94 -8.52
C ASP A 222 -25.02 -12.99 -7.43
N GLN A 223 -25.02 -12.04 -6.50
CA GLN A 223 -26.02 -11.96 -5.43
C GLN A 223 -27.40 -11.48 -5.90
N GLN A 224 -27.50 -10.80 -7.04
CA GLN A 224 -28.77 -10.20 -7.49
C GLN A 224 -29.64 -11.16 -8.32
N ALA A 225 -29.18 -12.38 -8.62
CA ALA A 225 -29.95 -13.53 -9.16
C ALA A 225 -30.85 -13.27 -10.39
N ALA A 226 -30.82 -12.07 -10.97
CA ALA A 226 -31.74 -11.62 -12.02
C ALA A 226 -31.13 -11.68 -13.42
N VAL A 227 -29.81 -11.82 -13.51
CA VAL A 227 -29.03 -11.78 -14.76
C VAL A 227 -27.97 -12.88 -14.73
N GLU A 228 -28.06 -13.86 -15.64
CA GLU A 228 -27.04 -14.90 -15.83
C GLU A 228 -25.96 -14.38 -16.80
N LEU A 229 -24.99 -13.62 -16.27
CA LEU A 229 -23.79 -13.22 -17.00
C LEU A 229 -22.55 -13.72 -16.26
N ASP A 230 -21.52 -14.12 -17.01
CA ASP A 230 -20.20 -14.38 -16.43
C ASP A 230 -19.42 -13.08 -16.19
N ALA A 231 -18.39 -13.13 -15.35
CA ALA A 231 -17.57 -11.97 -14.98
C ALA A 231 -17.01 -11.20 -16.19
N ASN A 232 -16.62 -11.90 -17.25
CA ASN A 232 -16.07 -11.26 -18.46
C ASN A 232 -17.16 -10.54 -19.27
N GLN A 233 -18.38 -11.08 -19.28
CA GLN A 233 -19.54 -10.44 -19.91
C GLN A 233 -19.99 -9.19 -19.15
N VAL A 234 -20.03 -9.27 -17.82
CA VAL A 234 -20.25 -8.10 -16.94
C VAL A 234 -19.24 -7.03 -17.26
N TYR A 235 -17.97 -7.40 -17.27
CA TYR A 235 -16.88 -6.48 -17.54
C TYR A 235 -16.98 -5.82 -18.90
N ALA A 236 -17.22 -6.62 -19.95
CA ALA A 236 -17.35 -6.12 -21.31
C ALA A 236 -18.48 -5.07 -21.41
N LEU A 237 -19.57 -5.27 -20.66
CA LEU A 237 -20.68 -4.33 -20.64
C LEU A 237 -20.34 -3.05 -19.84
N VAL A 238 -19.77 -3.19 -18.65
CA VAL A 238 -19.31 -2.04 -17.84
C VAL A 238 -18.31 -1.22 -18.64
N ARG A 239 -17.34 -1.86 -19.31
CA ARG A 239 -16.37 -1.20 -20.19
C ARG A 239 -17.04 -0.51 -21.38
N ALA A 240 -18.02 -1.14 -22.02
CA ALA A 240 -18.71 -0.55 -23.17
C ALA A 240 -19.44 0.75 -22.82
N GLN A 241 -19.95 0.86 -21.58
CA GLN A 241 -20.67 2.03 -21.10
C GLN A 241 -19.76 3.04 -20.39
N TYR A 242 -18.78 2.54 -19.64
CA TYR A 242 -17.90 3.30 -18.76
C TYR A 242 -16.47 2.74 -18.82
N ALA A 243 -15.82 2.83 -19.99
CA ALA A 243 -14.45 2.36 -20.17
C ALA A 243 -13.47 2.84 -19.07
N PRO A 244 -13.56 4.07 -18.54
CA PRO A 244 -12.67 4.50 -17.47
C PRO A 244 -12.83 3.76 -16.13
N LEU A 245 -13.97 3.09 -15.88
CA LEU A 245 -14.10 2.20 -14.72
C LEU A 245 -13.21 0.95 -14.82
N THR A 246 -12.57 0.76 -15.98
CA THR A 246 -11.61 -0.32 -16.24
C THR A 246 -10.16 0.15 -16.29
N GLN A 247 -9.93 1.40 -15.89
CA GLN A 247 -8.60 1.98 -15.83
C GLN A 247 -7.96 1.73 -14.48
N PHE A 248 -6.67 1.46 -14.51
CA PHE A 248 -5.81 1.48 -13.34
C PHE A 248 -4.51 2.19 -13.70
N ALA A 249 -3.83 2.73 -12.70
CA ALA A 249 -2.68 3.58 -12.89
C ALA A 249 -1.47 3.00 -12.14
N THR A 250 -0.29 3.15 -12.73
CA THR A 250 0.96 2.70 -12.12
C THR A 250 2.00 3.80 -12.23
N ARG A 251 2.84 3.93 -11.21
CA ARG A 251 4.01 4.81 -11.24
C ARG A 251 5.13 4.11 -12.01
N VAL A 252 5.55 4.68 -13.14
CA VAL A 252 6.61 4.13 -13.99
C VAL A 252 7.89 4.95 -13.77
N PRO A 253 8.95 4.34 -13.18
CA PRO A 253 10.24 5.01 -12.99
C PRO A 253 10.79 5.61 -14.28
N THR A 254 11.41 6.78 -14.17
CA THR A 254 12.13 7.45 -15.24
C THR A 254 13.64 7.31 -15.03
N GLY A 255 14.41 7.32 -16.12
CA GLY A 255 15.88 7.35 -16.02
C GLY A 255 16.56 6.06 -15.54
N VAL A 256 15.86 4.93 -15.50
CA VAL A 256 16.44 3.63 -15.12
C VAL A 256 17.49 3.21 -16.15
N ALA A 257 18.76 3.15 -15.74
CA ALA A 257 19.88 2.89 -16.63
C ALA A 257 19.81 1.47 -17.22
N GLY A 258 19.83 1.38 -18.56
CA GLY A 258 19.75 0.10 -19.28
C GLY A 258 18.34 -0.45 -19.45
N ALA A 259 17.32 0.27 -18.96
CA ALA A 259 15.93 -0.13 -19.10
C ALA A 259 15.49 -0.24 -20.56
N ARG A 260 14.81 -1.32 -20.89
CA ARG A 260 14.31 -1.63 -22.22
C ARG A 260 12.80 -1.73 -22.25
N ASP A 261 12.25 -2.61 -21.41
CA ASP A 261 10.83 -2.92 -21.39
C ASP A 261 10.26 -2.70 -19.98
N TYR A 262 9.08 -2.11 -19.91
CA TYR A 262 8.20 -2.10 -18.75
C TYR A 262 7.13 -3.18 -18.94
N ILE A 263 6.96 -4.04 -17.94
CA ILE A 263 6.16 -5.27 -18.03
C ILE A 263 5.18 -5.28 -16.86
N LEU A 264 3.92 -5.53 -17.16
CA LEU A 264 2.87 -5.75 -16.16
C LEU A 264 2.54 -7.23 -16.10
N GLU A 265 2.46 -7.77 -14.90
CA GLU A 265 2.25 -9.19 -14.63
C GLU A 265 1.15 -9.37 -13.57
N LEU A 266 0.35 -10.41 -13.73
CA LEU A 266 -0.64 -10.87 -12.74
C LEU A 266 -0.17 -12.22 -12.22
N ALA A 267 -0.11 -12.38 -10.90
CA ALA A 267 0.24 -13.68 -10.33
C ALA A 267 -0.83 -14.74 -10.73
N GLN A 268 -0.53 -16.02 -10.54
CA GLN A 268 -1.44 -17.12 -10.77
C GLN A 268 -1.54 -18.00 -9.52
N PRO A 269 -2.63 -18.76 -9.33
CA PRO A 269 -2.81 -19.62 -8.16
C PRO A 269 -1.72 -20.70 -7.99
N ASP A 270 -0.96 -21.02 -9.03
CA ASP A 270 0.18 -21.94 -8.98
C ASP A 270 1.50 -21.28 -8.57
N GLY A 271 1.48 -19.96 -8.31
CA GLY A 271 2.64 -19.16 -7.91
C GLY A 271 3.44 -18.58 -9.07
N ASP A 272 3.04 -18.84 -10.32
CA ASP A 272 3.67 -18.27 -11.51
C ASP A 272 3.08 -16.88 -11.85
N TRP A 273 3.70 -16.19 -12.82
CA TRP A 273 3.29 -14.88 -13.29
C TRP A 273 2.81 -14.94 -14.75
N VAL A 274 1.70 -14.27 -15.04
CA VAL A 274 1.19 -14.09 -16.40
C VAL A 274 1.42 -12.65 -16.83
N GLU A 275 2.16 -12.47 -17.93
CA GLU A 275 2.37 -11.16 -18.54
C GLU A 275 1.03 -10.62 -19.09
N LEU A 276 0.63 -9.44 -18.60
CA LEU A 276 -0.54 -8.69 -19.05
C LEU A 276 -0.20 -7.79 -20.24
N GLY A 277 1.03 -7.26 -20.25
CA GLY A 277 1.52 -6.36 -21.29
C GLY A 277 2.99 -6.02 -21.12
N ARG A 278 3.64 -5.74 -22.25
CA ARG A 278 5.05 -5.34 -22.34
C ARG A 278 5.18 -4.13 -23.24
N PHE A 279 5.89 -3.13 -22.75
CA PHE A 279 5.97 -1.81 -23.37
C PHE A 279 7.42 -1.35 -23.45
N PRO A 280 7.94 -0.93 -24.62
CA PRO A 280 9.25 -0.28 -24.68
C PRO A 280 9.22 0.98 -23.82
N ILE A 281 10.01 1.02 -22.75
CA ILE A 281 9.81 2.01 -21.66
C ILE A 281 10.06 3.44 -22.13
N GLU A 282 11.04 3.66 -23.02
CA GLU A 282 11.30 4.99 -23.59
C GLU A 282 10.13 5.47 -24.44
N GLU A 283 9.53 4.60 -25.24
CA GLU A 283 8.35 4.93 -26.07
C GLU A 283 7.10 5.12 -25.21
N LEU A 284 6.97 4.36 -24.12
CA LEU A 284 5.90 4.52 -23.15
C LEU A 284 5.96 5.92 -22.51
N LEU A 285 7.10 6.28 -21.93
CA LEU A 285 7.27 7.56 -21.24
C LEU A 285 7.22 8.76 -22.18
N ALA A 286 7.65 8.61 -23.44
CA ALA A 286 7.58 9.67 -24.45
C ALA A 286 6.14 10.05 -24.87
N GLN A 287 5.14 9.24 -24.51
CA GLN A 287 3.72 9.55 -24.78
C GLN A 287 3.13 10.59 -23.83
N ALA A 288 3.86 10.97 -22.77
CA ALA A 288 3.42 11.95 -21.79
C ALA A 288 2.91 13.23 -22.47
N GLN A 289 1.64 13.55 -22.22
CA GLN A 289 1.04 14.78 -22.72
C GLN A 289 1.15 15.90 -21.69
N PRO A 290 1.24 17.17 -22.14
CA PRO A 290 1.13 18.30 -21.24
C PRO A 290 -0.19 18.27 -20.49
N ASN A 291 -0.16 18.72 -19.24
CA ASN A 291 -1.33 18.87 -18.40
C ASN A 291 -2.41 19.73 -19.11
N SER A 292 -3.62 19.20 -19.20
CA SER A 292 -4.76 19.85 -19.86
C SER A 292 -5.78 20.43 -18.88
N VAL A 293 -5.58 20.24 -17.58
CA VAL A 293 -6.47 20.70 -16.52
C VAL A 293 -5.94 22.01 -15.94
N ASP A 294 -6.79 23.04 -15.99
CA ASP A 294 -6.54 24.29 -15.27
C ASP A 294 -6.94 24.11 -13.79
N GLY A 295 -6.05 24.49 -12.88
CA GLY A 295 -6.31 24.47 -11.45
C GLY A 295 -5.44 25.46 -10.68
N GLN A 296 -5.86 25.83 -9.48
CA GLN A 296 -5.09 26.71 -8.60
C GLN A 296 -4.61 25.92 -7.38
N VAL A 297 -3.29 25.87 -7.20
CA VAL A 297 -2.66 25.16 -6.07
C VAL A 297 -2.58 26.07 -4.84
N ALA A 298 -2.89 25.53 -3.68
CA ALA A 298 -2.59 26.11 -2.38
C ALA A 298 -1.89 25.07 -1.51
N THR A 299 -0.86 25.48 -0.79
CA THR A 299 -0.21 24.63 0.23
C THR A 299 -0.87 24.89 1.58
N LEU A 300 -1.46 23.84 2.16
CA LEU A 300 -2.12 23.87 3.47
C LEU A 300 -1.13 23.53 4.59
N VAL A 301 -0.20 22.61 4.29
CA VAL A 301 0.86 22.15 5.20
C VAL A 301 2.16 22.05 4.41
N GLU A 302 3.21 22.71 4.89
CA GLU A 302 4.57 22.61 4.35
C GLU A 302 5.51 22.27 5.50
N SER A 303 6.10 21.07 5.45
CA SER A 303 7.06 20.61 6.46
C SER A 303 8.47 20.44 5.90
N GLY A 304 8.65 20.51 4.58
CA GLY A 304 9.96 20.45 3.92
C GLY A 304 9.86 20.28 2.40
N PRO A 305 11.01 20.09 1.72
CA PRO A 305 11.04 19.85 0.28
C PRO A 305 10.43 18.49 -0.07
N ALA A 306 9.72 18.41 -1.21
CA ALA A 306 8.99 17.21 -1.63
C ALA A 306 9.85 15.96 -1.84
N GLU A 307 11.13 16.12 -2.17
CA GLU A 307 12.10 15.00 -2.28
C GLU A 307 12.30 14.24 -0.96
N ASP A 308 11.92 14.85 0.16
CA ASP A 308 12.06 14.31 1.51
C ASP A 308 10.73 14.24 2.26
N ARG A 309 9.60 14.39 1.57
CA ARG A 309 8.26 14.40 2.16
C ARG A 309 7.33 13.48 1.38
N MET A 310 6.26 13.10 2.06
CA MET A 310 5.09 12.52 1.43
C MET A 310 4.14 13.68 1.12
N ASP A 311 3.91 13.94 -0.16
CA ASP A 311 3.05 15.03 -0.60
C ASP A 311 1.63 14.50 -0.84
N ILE A 312 0.65 15.04 -0.13
CA ILE A 312 -0.77 14.69 -0.28
C ILE A 312 -1.49 15.81 -1.02
N VAL A 313 -2.16 15.50 -2.13
CA VAL A 313 -2.94 16.47 -2.90
C VAL A 313 -4.44 16.25 -2.74
N ILE A 314 -5.14 17.30 -2.31
CA ILE A 314 -6.61 17.33 -2.18
C ILE A 314 -7.23 18.02 -3.40
N LEU A 315 -8.05 17.30 -4.16
CA LEU A 315 -8.73 17.77 -5.37
C LEU A 315 -10.21 18.09 -5.11
N ALA A 316 -10.76 19.05 -5.86
CA ALA A 316 -12.16 19.44 -5.80
C ALA A 316 -12.98 18.82 -6.94
N ASP A 317 -14.04 18.05 -6.64
CA ASP A 317 -15.05 17.69 -7.63
C ASP A 317 -16.44 18.14 -7.22
N GLY A 318 -17.22 18.56 -8.21
CA GLY A 318 -18.60 19.01 -7.99
C GLY A 318 -18.74 20.32 -7.19
N TYR A 319 -17.68 21.12 -7.06
CA TYR A 319 -17.76 22.47 -6.47
C TYR A 319 -17.79 23.52 -7.58
N THR A 320 -18.79 24.39 -7.62
CA THR A 320 -18.82 25.51 -8.58
C THR A 320 -17.93 26.68 -8.13
N GLU A 321 -17.71 27.68 -8.98
CA GLU A 321 -16.94 28.88 -8.64
C GLU A 321 -17.46 29.59 -7.38
N GLU A 322 -18.77 29.58 -7.16
CA GLU A 322 -19.40 30.14 -5.96
C GLU A 322 -19.16 29.32 -4.68
N GLU A 323 -18.78 28.05 -4.83
CA GLU A 323 -18.56 27.09 -3.73
C GLU A 323 -17.08 26.96 -3.37
N ARG A 324 -16.18 27.75 -3.98
CA ARG A 324 -14.74 27.72 -3.69
C ARG A 324 -14.39 27.79 -2.21
N ALA A 325 -15.00 28.73 -1.48
CA ALA A 325 -14.75 28.90 -0.05
C ALA A 325 -15.19 27.68 0.78
N ILE A 326 -16.15 26.90 0.28
CA ILE A 326 -16.58 25.64 0.90
C ILE A 326 -15.48 24.59 0.71
N PHE A 327 -14.99 24.40 -0.52
CA PHE A 327 -13.88 23.49 -0.79
C PHE A 327 -12.62 23.83 0.00
N GLU A 328 -12.23 25.11 0.05
CA GLU A 328 -11.05 25.54 0.80
C GLU A 328 -11.18 25.19 2.31
N GLY A 329 -12.38 25.35 2.87
CA GLY A 329 -12.67 24.92 4.25
C GLY A 329 -12.67 23.41 4.44
N ASP A 330 -13.25 22.67 3.49
CA ASP A 330 -13.32 21.21 3.49
C ASP A 330 -11.90 20.60 3.38
N ALA A 331 -11.05 21.13 2.49
CA ALA A 331 -9.66 20.71 2.33
C ALA A 331 -8.81 21.03 3.58
N GLN A 332 -9.01 22.20 4.19
CA GLN A 332 -8.34 22.55 5.45
C GLN A 332 -8.72 21.59 6.59
N ALA A 333 -10.01 21.26 6.72
CA ALA A 333 -10.50 20.33 7.74
C ALA A 333 -9.92 18.92 7.55
N VAL A 334 -9.79 18.47 6.29
CA VAL A 334 -9.13 17.20 5.95
C VAL A 334 -7.65 17.21 6.34
N ALA A 335 -6.90 18.24 5.93
CA ALA A 335 -5.48 18.35 6.26
C ALA A 335 -5.26 18.34 7.78
N GLU A 336 -6.09 19.07 8.52
CA GLU A 336 -6.04 19.10 9.99
C GLU A 336 -6.37 17.74 10.60
N ARG A 337 -7.40 17.04 10.09
CA ARG A 337 -7.81 15.74 10.61
C ARG A 337 -6.75 14.67 10.36
N ILE A 338 -6.17 14.60 9.16
CA ILE A 338 -5.06 13.69 8.84
C ILE A 338 -3.96 13.86 9.89
N LEU A 339 -3.46 15.08 10.05
CA LEU A 339 -2.36 15.35 10.98
C LEU A 339 -2.74 15.15 12.45
N GLN A 340 -4.02 15.17 12.82
CA GLN A 340 -4.51 14.95 14.19
C GLN A 340 -4.76 13.47 14.52
N THR A 341 -4.64 12.56 13.56
CA THR A 341 -4.82 11.12 13.78
C THR A 341 -3.45 10.45 13.96
N SER A 342 -3.31 9.54 14.93
CA SER A 342 -2.09 8.74 15.08
C SER A 342 -2.08 7.61 14.03
N PRO A 343 -0.97 7.36 13.30
CA PRO A 343 0.39 7.81 13.59
C PRO A 343 0.86 9.06 12.82
N PHE A 344 0.00 9.71 12.03
CA PHE A 344 0.37 10.95 11.33
C PHE A 344 0.75 12.06 12.33
N THR A 345 0.12 12.11 13.50
CA THR A 345 0.41 13.10 14.54
C THR A 345 1.87 13.09 14.99
N GLU A 346 2.46 11.91 15.12
CA GLU A 346 3.83 11.70 15.55
C GLU A 346 4.83 11.90 14.40
N HIS A 347 4.34 11.94 13.16
CA HIS A 347 5.12 12.01 11.92
C HIS A 347 4.75 13.21 11.04
N ARG A 348 4.12 14.27 11.60
CA ARG A 348 3.60 15.42 10.83
C ARG A 348 4.66 16.10 9.96
N ASP A 349 5.91 16.07 10.40
CA ASP A 349 7.10 16.57 9.73
C ASP A 349 7.51 15.76 8.49
N LEU A 350 6.88 14.61 8.22
CA LEU A 350 7.07 13.85 6.99
C LEU A 350 6.09 14.24 5.88
N PHE A 351 5.08 15.08 6.15
CA PHE A 351 4.00 15.33 5.21
C PHE A 351 3.95 16.78 4.73
N ASN A 352 3.75 16.95 3.44
CA ASN A 352 3.20 18.17 2.86
C ASN A 352 1.75 17.90 2.47
N VAL A 353 0.91 18.93 2.54
CA VAL A 353 -0.49 18.83 2.08
C VAL A 353 -0.80 20.03 1.21
N HIS A 354 -1.23 19.74 -0.01
CA HIS A 354 -1.65 20.72 -0.99
C HIS A 354 -3.13 20.52 -1.32
N SER A 355 -3.79 21.58 -1.75
CA SER A 355 -5.09 21.50 -2.40
C SER A 355 -5.00 22.09 -3.81
N VAL A 356 -5.80 21.54 -4.72
CA VAL A 356 -5.94 22.03 -6.09
C VAL A 356 -7.40 22.39 -6.32
N TRP A 357 -7.66 23.67 -6.51
CA TRP A 357 -8.97 24.16 -6.88
C TRP A 357 -9.25 23.87 -8.35
N THR A 358 -10.21 22.97 -8.59
CA THR A 358 -10.71 22.56 -9.91
C THR A 358 -12.22 22.82 -10.00
N PRO A 359 -12.66 24.01 -10.46
CA PRO A 359 -14.08 24.36 -10.48
C PRO A 359 -14.88 23.51 -11.47
N SER A 360 -15.99 22.95 -11.00
CA SER A 360 -17.00 22.26 -11.82
C SER A 360 -18.03 23.23 -12.40
N ASN A 361 -18.63 22.87 -13.53
CA ASN A 361 -19.76 23.61 -14.10
C ASN A 361 -21.04 23.43 -13.28
N GLU A 362 -21.20 22.26 -12.65
CA GLU A 362 -22.34 21.95 -11.79
C GLU A 362 -21.91 21.53 -10.37
N SER A 363 -22.72 21.92 -9.39
CA SER A 363 -22.61 21.42 -8.01
C SER A 363 -23.14 19.99 -7.93
N GLY A 364 -22.56 19.12 -7.11
CA GLY A 364 -23.04 17.73 -6.95
C GLY A 364 -22.18 16.67 -7.62
N ALA A 365 -22.63 15.41 -7.56
CA ALA A 365 -22.02 14.28 -8.27
C ALA A 365 -23.08 13.26 -8.68
N GLY A 366 -22.73 12.38 -9.63
CA GLY A 366 -23.59 11.33 -10.15
C GLY A 366 -24.75 11.84 -11.01
N TYR A 367 -25.71 10.95 -11.25
CA TYR A 367 -26.92 11.24 -12.00
C TYR A 367 -27.96 11.99 -11.15
N ASP A 368 -28.76 12.82 -11.79
CA ASP A 368 -29.80 13.64 -11.16
C ASP A 368 -31.15 12.90 -10.94
N CYS A 369 -31.22 11.61 -11.28
CA CYS A 369 -32.41 10.76 -11.25
C CYS A 369 -32.22 9.46 -10.45
N ARG A 370 -33.36 8.88 -10.00
CA ARG A 370 -33.51 7.44 -9.68
C ARG A 370 -34.58 6.83 -10.59
N PHE A 371 -34.50 5.53 -10.88
CA PHE A 371 -35.53 4.79 -11.61
C PHE A 371 -36.93 5.03 -10.98
N GLY A 372 -37.87 5.53 -11.79
CA GLY A 372 -39.26 5.79 -11.37
C GLY A 372 -39.56 7.19 -10.80
N GLN A 373 -38.57 8.09 -10.69
CA GLN A 373 -38.83 9.51 -10.45
C GLN A 373 -39.19 10.21 -11.77
N THR A 374 -40.25 11.03 -11.75
CA THR A 374 -40.65 11.85 -12.89
C THR A 374 -40.32 13.31 -12.57
N GLU A 375 -39.65 13.98 -13.52
CA GLU A 375 -38.95 15.28 -13.44
C GLU A 375 -37.47 15.23 -13.00
N CYS A 376 -36.63 14.59 -13.82
CA CYS A 376 -35.17 14.71 -13.73
C CYS A 376 -34.56 14.53 -15.14
N GLU A 377 -33.38 15.10 -15.38
CA GLU A 377 -32.75 15.23 -16.71
C GLU A 377 -32.11 13.93 -17.21
N GLY A 378 -31.84 12.96 -16.31
CA GLY A 378 -31.36 11.62 -16.65
C GLY A 378 -29.92 11.62 -17.15
N ARG A 379 -29.12 12.58 -16.70
CA ARG A 379 -27.73 12.74 -17.13
C ARG A 379 -26.78 12.84 -15.95
N LEU A 380 -25.52 12.50 -16.21
CA LEU A 380 -24.44 12.75 -15.27
C LEU A 380 -24.23 14.26 -15.13
N ARG A 381 -23.97 14.71 -13.90
CA ARG A 381 -23.62 16.11 -13.63
C ARG A 381 -22.29 16.45 -14.31
N ASP A 382 -22.27 17.62 -14.95
CA ASP A 382 -21.11 18.20 -15.62
C ASP A 382 -20.13 18.75 -14.58
N THR A 383 -19.28 17.84 -14.11
CA THR A 383 -18.26 18.06 -13.09
C THR A 383 -16.88 17.78 -13.68
N VAL A 384 -15.82 18.34 -13.09
CA VAL A 384 -14.47 18.23 -13.67
C VAL A 384 -14.04 16.77 -13.83
N PHE A 385 -14.37 15.92 -12.84
CA PHE A 385 -13.97 14.52 -12.85
C PHE A 385 -15.11 13.53 -13.10
N GLU A 386 -16.33 14.02 -13.28
CA GLU A 386 -17.51 13.20 -13.59
C GLU A 386 -17.72 12.09 -12.55
N THR A 387 -17.53 12.39 -11.25
CA THR A 387 -17.72 11.41 -10.19
C THR A 387 -19.12 10.80 -10.25
N THR A 388 -19.18 9.47 -10.26
CA THR A 388 -20.43 8.70 -10.32
C THR A 388 -20.49 7.63 -9.25
N PHE A 389 -21.70 7.14 -8.96
CA PHE A 389 -21.95 6.05 -8.02
C PHE A 389 -22.08 4.74 -8.79
N VAL A 390 -21.14 3.84 -8.61
CA VAL A 390 -20.92 2.67 -9.49
C VAL A 390 -22.11 1.72 -9.44
N ILE A 391 -22.58 1.38 -8.23
CA ILE A 391 -23.67 0.42 -8.04
C ILE A 391 -24.98 0.90 -8.70
N PRO A 392 -25.46 2.15 -8.46
CA PRO A 392 -26.58 2.69 -9.22
C PRO A 392 -26.34 2.72 -10.73
N ALA A 393 -25.16 3.17 -11.18
CA ALA A 393 -24.86 3.30 -12.60
C ALA A 393 -24.90 1.94 -13.33
N VAL A 394 -24.44 0.87 -12.67
CA VAL A 394 -24.51 -0.50 -13.17
C VAL A 394 -25.94 -1.04 -13.12
N ALA A 395 -26.69 -0.80 -12.03
CA ALA A 395 -28.08 -1.24 -11.93
C ALA A 395 -28.99 -0.62 -13.00
N ASP A 396 -28.80 0.67 -13.28
CA ASP A 396 -29.50 1.38 -14.34
C ASP A 396 -29.18 0.79 -15.73
N LEU A 397 -27.91 0.42 -15.99
CA LEU A 397 -27.48 -0.21 -17.24
C LEU A 397 -28.20 -1.54 -17.50
N PHE A 398 -28.41 -2.33 -16.46
CA PHE A 398 -29.11 -3.61 -16.55
C PHE A 398 -30.63 -3.51 -16.35
N ASN A 399 -31.16 -2.30 -16.09
CA ASN A 399 -32.56 -2.08 -15.73
C ASN A 399 -33.01 -3.02 -14.59
N ILE A 400 -32.15 -3.17 -13.56
CA ILE A 400 -32.40 -3.99 -12.38
C ILE A 400 -32.84 -3.07 -11.24
N ASP A 401 -34.00 -3.35 -10.66
CA ASP A 401 -34.42 -2.74 -9.40
C ASP A 401 -33.70 -3.44 -8.24
N ILE A 402 -32.59 -2.84 -7.79
CA ILE A 402 -31.80 -3.33 -6.65
C ILE A 402 -32.27 -2.76 -5.30
N GLY A 403 -33.48 -2.19 -5.22
CA GLY A 403 -34.05 -1.66 -3.97
C GLY A 403 -33.44 -0.33 -3.52
N GLU A 404 -33.25 -0.15 -2.20
CA GLU A 404 -32.49 1.01 -1.69
C GLU A 404 -31.04 0.89 -2.14
N VAL A 405 -30.74 1.56 -3.26
CA VAL A 405 -29.43 1.50 -3.90
C VAL A 405 -28.35 2.01 -2.95
N SER A 406 -27.31 1.21 -2.76
CA SER A 406 -26.12 1.60 -2.02
C SER A 406 -25.34 2.64 -2.83
N ASP A 407 -25.39 3.91 -2.41
CA ASP A 407 -24.52 4.99 -2.91
C ASP A 407 -23.08 4.88 -2.33
N ARG A 408 -22.69 3.72 -1.77
CA ARG A 408 -21.45 3.58 -0.97
C ARG A 408 -20.15 3.60 -1.78
N VAL A 409 -20.20 3.25 -3.07
CA VAL A 409 -19.01 3.26 -3.95
C VAL A 409 -19.15 4.32 -5.01
N ALA A 410 -18.29 5.33 -4.95
CA ALA A 410 -18.17 6.39 -5.94
C ALA A 410 -16.79 6.37 -6.60
N LEU A 411 -16.74 6.65 -7.89
CA LEU A 411 -15.51 6.68 -8.70
C LEU A 411 -15.50 7.88 -9.64
N PRO A 412 -14.33 8.50 -9.90
CA PRO A 412 -14.19 9.50 -10.94
C PRO A 412 -14.13 8.82 -12.30
N ILE A 413 -14.96 9.23 -13.25
CA ILE A 413 -14.89 8.70 -14.62
C ILE A 413 -13.68 9.28 -15.35
N GLN A 414 -13.29 10.52 -15.06
CA GLN A 414 -12.16 11.17 -15.74
C GLN A 414 -10.83 10.94 -14.99
N VAL A 415 -10.44 9.68 -14.78
CA VAL A 415 -9.21 9.28 -14.05
C VAL A 415 -7.96 10.00 -14.59
N GLY A 416 -7.82 10.09 -15.91
CA GLY A 416 -6.72 10.82 -16.53
C GLY A 416 -6.71 12.33 -16.24
N ARG A 417 -7.88 12.97 -16.16
CA ARG A 417 -7.97 14.40 -15.79
C ARG A 417 -7.67 14.59 -14.30
N MET A 418 -8.07 13.66 -13.45
CA MET A 418 -7.79 13.68 -12.02
C MET A 418 -6.27 13.63 -11.76
N PHE A 419 -5.53 12.71 -12.39
CA PHE A 419 -4.08 12.68 -12.25
C PHE A 419 -3.38 13.89 -12.89
N GLU A 420 -3.95 14.46 -13.95
CA GLU A 420 -3.48 15.75 -14.47
C GLU A 420 -3.69 16.89 -13.47
N ALA A 421 -4.86 16.97 -12.82
CA ALA A 421 -5.10 17.96 -11.78
C ALA A 421 -4.14 17.78 -10.60
N ALA A 422 -3.90 16.53 -10.18
CA ALA A 422 -2.94 16.21 -9.12
C ALA A 422 -1.53 16.69 -9.50
N ALA A 423 -1.11 16.48 -10.76
CA ALA A 423 0.19 16.88 -11.28
C ALA A 423 0.45 18.39 -11.32
N LEU A 424 -0.52 19.23 -10.95
CA LEU A 424 -0.29 20.67 -10.73
C LEU A 424 0.55 20.94 -9.46
N ALA A 425 0.63 19.98 -8.54
CA ALA A 425 1.48 19.99 -7.36
C ALA A 425 2.32 18.70 -7.28
N GLN A 426 3.37 18.68 -6.46
CA GLN A 426 4.02 17.42 -6.08
C GLN A 426 3.01 16.54 -5.35
N TYR A 427 3.02 15.24 -5.61
CA TYR A 427 2.12 14.31 -4.92
C TYR A 427 2.66 12.88 -4.91
N ASP A 428 2.30 12.18 -3.85
CA ASP A 428 2.38 10.74 -3.70
C ASP A 428 0.97 10.16 -3.55
N GLU A 429 0.10 10.82 -2.78
CA GLU A 429 -1.29 10.42 -2.55
C GLU A 429 -2.29 11.48 -3.03
N VAL A 430 -3.40 11.04 -3.62
CA VAL A 430 -4.49 11.89 -4.07
C VAL A 430 -5.72 11.68 -3.19
N ILE A 431 -6.30 12.77 -2.71
CA ILE A 431 -7.61 12.79 -2.07
C ILE A 431 -8.57 13.53 -2.99
N LEU A 432 -9.66 12.90 -3.40
CA LEU A 432 -10.69 13.53 -4.20
C LEU A 432 -11.92 13.81 -3.35
N LEU A 433 -12.21 15.10 -3.10
CA LEU A 433 -13.42 15.50 -2.39
C LEU A 433 -14.54 15.75 -3.38
N SER A 434 -15.64 15.00 -3.26
CA SER A 434 -16.82 15.15 -4.11
C SER A 434 -17.96 15.85 -3.36
N ASN A 435 -18.36 17.04 -3.83
CA ASN A 435 -19.39 17.87 -3.18
C ASN A 435 -20.80 17.30 -3.40
N THR A 436 -21.22 16.35 -2.57
CA THR A 436 -22.56 15.75 -2.65
C THR A 436 -23.06 15.34 -1.27
N ARG A 437 -24.39 15.28 -1.13
CA ARG A 437 -25.07 14.88 0.10
C ARG A 437 -25.13 13.37 0.33
N LYS A 438 -24.86 12.59 -0.71
CA LYS A 438 -24.78 11.13 -0.63
C LYS A 438 -23.51 10.74 0.11
N VAL A 439 -23.58 9.74 0.98
CA VAL A 439 -22.42 9.23 1.72
C VAL A 439 -21.75 8.14 0.90
N SER A 440 -20.46 8.34 0.59
CA SER A 440 -19.64 7.43 -0.20
C SER A 440 -18.18 7.60 0.19
N GLY A 441 -17.45 6.50 0.14
CA GLY A 441 -16.01 6.42 0.31
C GLY A 441 -15.49 5.35 -0.64
N PHE A 442 -14.36 5.61 -1.26
CA PHE A 442 -13.65 4.62 -2.04
C PHE A 442 -12.17 4.91 -1.99
N ALA A 443 -11.41 3.87 -1.67
CA ALA A 443 -9.99 3.84 -1.88
C ALA A 443 -9.65 2.89 -3.03
N GLY A 444 -8.87 3.38 -3.97
CA GLY A 444 -8.24 2.58 -5.00
C GLY A 444 -6.97 3.26 -5.46
N VAL A 445 -6.30 2.70 -6.48
CA VAL A 445 -5.12 3.22 -7.19
C VAL A 445 -4.70 4.66 -6.80
N TYR A 446 -3.93 4.81 -5.71
CA TYR A 446 -3.37 6.08 -5.19
C TYR A 446 -4.39 7.22 -4.92
N VAL A 447 -5.68 6.90 -4.79
CA VAL A 447 -6.78 7.85 -4.72
C VAL A 447 -7.78 7.45 -3.64
N SER A 448 -7.92 8.33 -2.64
CA SER A 448 -9.00 8.30 -1.67
C SER A 448 -10.11 9.25 -2.13
N LEU A 449 -11.21 8.71 -2.66
CA LEU A 449 -12.40 9.48 -3.01
C LEU A 449 -13.38 9.47 -1.84
N VAL A 450 -13.77 10.65 -1.38
CA VAL A 450 -14.77 10.81 -0.31
C VAL A 450 -15.79 11.88 -0.67
N THR A 451 -17.06 11.61 -0.40
CA THR A 451 -18.11 12.63 -0.53
C THR A 451 -18.22 13.45 0.76
N THR A 452 -18.53 14.74 0.65
CA THR A 452 -18.47 15.64 1.83
C THR A 452 -19.72 15.64 2.71
N TYR A 453 -20.89 15.31 2.14
CA TYR A 453 -22.22 15.18 2.74
C TYR A 453 -22.67 16.26 3.76
N ASP A 454 -23.94 16.19 4.21
CA ASP A 454 -24.56 17.29 4.97
C ASP A 454 -23.95 17.50 6.38
N ASN A 455 -23.26 16.48 6.92
CA ASN A 455 -22.48 16.61 8.15
C ASN A 455 -20.99 16.76 7.81
N ARG A 456 -20.63 17.96 7.32
CA ARG A 456 -19.24 18.30 6.93
C ARG A 456 -18.18 18.14 8.04
N GLN A 457 -18.58 17.86 9.28
CA GLN A 457 -17.66 17.61 10.39
C GLN A 457 -17.13 16.18 10.45
N SER A 458 -17.80 15.20 9.83
CA SER A 458 -17.44 13.78 9.95
C SER A 458 -16.78 13.18 8.71
N PHE A 459 -16.99 13.73 7.50
CA PHE A 459 -16.31 13.18 6.31
C PHE A 459 -14.77 13.22 6.40
N PRO A 460 -14.11 14.14 7.13
CA PRO A 460 -12.66 14.07 7.29
C PRO A 460 -12.20 12.78 7.98
N ASP A 461 -13.03 12.17 8.84
CA ASP A 461 -12.75 10.85 9.41
C ASP A 461 -12.75 9.77 8.32
N THR A 462 -13.74 9.82 7.42
CA THR A 462 -13.82 8.93 6.26
C THR A 462 -12.60 9.08 5.35
N VAL A 463 -12.10 10.31 5.14
CA VAL A 463 -10.86 10.52 4.36
C VAL A 463 -9.66 9.81 5.00
N VAL A 464 -9.51 9.87 6.32
CA VAL A 464 -8.41 9.18 6.99
C VAL A 464 -8.56 7.66 6.93
N HIS A 465 -9.78 7.15 6.99
CA HIS A 465 -10.08 5.74 6.75
C HIS A 465 -9.67 5.31 5.33
N GLU A 466 -10.08 6.05 4.30
CA GLU A 466 -9.72 5.74 2.91
C GLU A 466 -8.21 5.86 2.64
N LEU A 467 -7.50 6.77 3.32
CA LEU A 467 -6.04 6.81 3.27
C LEU A 467 -5.40 5.56 3.90
N GLY A 468 -6.06 4.94 4.89
CA GLY A 468 -5.62 3.68 5.47
C GLY A 468 -5.55 2.56 4.42
N HIS A 469 -6.44 2.59 3.43
CA HIS A 469 -6.38 1.68 2.28
C HIS A 469 -5.31 2.09 1.27
N THR A 470 -5.29 3.34 0.79
CA THR A 470 -4.39 3.74 -0.32
C THR A 470 -2.93 3.81 0.09
N LEU A 471 -2.66 4.43 1.24
CA LEU A 471 -1.30 4.60 1.76
C LEU A 471 -0.90 3.40 2.61
N GLY A 472 -1.81 2.97 3.50
CA GLY A 472 -1.56 1.95 4.51
C GLY A 472 -1.72 0.52 4.05
N MET A 473 -2.32 0.26 2.89
CA MET A 473 -2.55 -1.11 2.42
C MET A 473 -3.43 -1.95 3.37
N LEU A 474 -4.28 -1.28 4.17
CA LEU A 474 -5.09 -1.92 5.20
C LEU A 474 -6.43 -2.42 4.65
N GLY A 475 -6.98 -3.45 5.27
CA GLY A 475 -8.32 -3.96 5.00
C GLY A 475 -9.37 -3.39 5.95
N ASP A 476 -10.62 -3.45 5.51
CA ASP A 476 -11.77 -3.10 6.35
C ASP A 476 -11.93 -4.04 7.54
N GLU A 477 -12.02 -3.48 8.74
CA GLU A 477 -12.18 -4.23 10.00
C GLU A 477 -13.65 -4.38 10.44
N TYR A 478 -14.58 -3.82 9.68
CA TYR A 478 -16.00 -3.82 10.03
C TYR A 478 -16.80 -4.97 9.40
N MET A 479 -18.07 -5.04 9.83
CA MET A 479 -19.13 -5.81 9.20
C MET A 479 -20.30 -4.87 8.94
N VAL A 480 -20.80 -4.84 7.72
CA VAL A 480 -22.04 -4.17 7.36
C VAL A 480 -23.11 -5.22 7.09
N ASP A 481 -24.21 -5.15 7.84
CA ASP A 481 -25.33 -6.07 7.67
C ASP A 481 -25.86 -6.01 6.23
N GLY A 482 -25.81 -7.14 5.54
CA GLY A 482 -26.28 -7.29 4.16
C GLY A 482 -25.19 -7.22 3.09
N ASP A 483 -23.96 -6.83 3.44
CA ASP A 483 -22.85 -6.77 2.48
C ASP A 483 -22.22 -8.18 2.32
N PRO A 484 -21.76 -8.55 1.10
CA PRO A 484 -21.08 -9.80 0.87
C PRO A 484 -19.79 -9.90 1.70
N CYS A 485 -19.45 -11.12 2.10
CA CYS A 485 -18.07 -11.42 2.45
C CYS A 485 -17.22 -11.27 1.18
N PHE A 486 -16.28 -10.32 1.19
CA PHE A 486 -15.45 -9.96 0.04
C PHE A 486 -14.15 -10.78 -0.04
N PHE A 487 -14.02 -11.78 0.82
CA PHE A 487 -12.91 -12.71 0.79
C PHE A 487 -13.04 -13.69 -0.37
N ASN A 488 -12.09 -13.66 -1.30
CA ASN A 488 -12.09 -14.51 -2.49
C ASN A 488 -10.88 -15.46 -2.57
N GLU A 489 -10.24 -15.79 -1.44
CA GLU A 489 -9.10 -16.72 -1.42
C GLU A 489 -9.37 -18.00 -2.22
N PRO A 490 -8.37 -18.45 -3.01
CA PRO A 490 -7.00 -18.62 -2.52
C PRO A 490 -5.91 -17.72 -3.14
N PHE A 491 -6.26 -16.58 -3.77
CA PHE A 491 -5.31 -15.87 -4.64
C PHE A 491 -4.90 -14.45 -4.22
N ILE A 492 -5.71 -13.71 -3.46
CA ILE A 492 -5.36 -12.36 -2.98
C ILE A 492 -4.97 -12.45 -1.50
N PRO A 493 -3.70 -12.23 -1.13
CA PRO A 493 -3.28 -12.26 0.25
C PRO A 493 -4.05 -11.23 1.08
N LEU A 494 -4.42 -11.62 2.29
CA LEU A 494 -5.07 -10.72 3.24
C LEU A 494 -4.18 -9.51 3.58
N PRO A 495 -4.79 -8.32 3.78
CA PRO A 495 -4.10 -7.16 4.33
C PRO A 495 -3.48 -7.45 5.71
N ALA A 496 -2.44 -6.71 6.08
CA ALA A 496 -1.69 -6.92 7.33
C ALA A 496 -2.54 -6.87 8.62
N ASN A 497 -3.72 -6.25 8.58
CA ASN A 497 -4.65 -6.13 9.71
C ASN A 497 -5.85 -7.11 9.65
N ILE A 498 -5.85 -8.08 8.73
CA ILE A 498 -6.91 -9.08 8.57
C ILE A 498 -6.28 -10.47 8.50
N ASP A 499 -6.84 -11.46 9.21
CA ASP A 499 -6.31 -12.83 9.16
C ASP A 499 -7.39 -13.88 9.40
N GLU A 500 -7.06 -15.14 9.15
CA GLU A 500 -7.81 -16.32 9.58
C GLU A 500 -7.20 -16.90 10.86
N LEU A 501 -8.03 -17.14 11.88
CA LEU A 501 -7.55 -17.79 13.09
C LEU A 501 -7.39 -19.31 12.88
N ARG A 502 -6.20 -19.73 12.46
CA ARG A 502 -5.86 -21.14 12.18
C ARG A 502 -5.10 -21.78 13.34
N GLN A 503 -5.43 -23.04 13.66
CA GLN A 503 -4.79 -23.73 14.79
C GLN A 503 -3.33 -24.08 14.49
N GLY A 504 -2.43 -23.53 15.30
CA GLY A 504 -0.99 -23.82 15.21
C GLY A 504 -0.24 -22.98 14.18
N GLU A 505 -0.92 -22.03 13.55
CA GLU A 505 -0.32 -21.01 12.68
C GLU A 505 -0.31 -19.67 13.44
N PRO A 506 0.80 -18.90 13.40
CA PRO A 506 0.83 -17.57 13.99
C PRO A 506 -0.07 -16.61 13.21
N LEU A 507 -0.63 -15.62 13.90
CA LEU A 507 -1.31 -14.50 13.25
C LEU A 507 -0.27 -13.61 12.55
N SER A 508 -0.70 -12.88 11.54
CA SER A 508 0.12 -11.90 10.81
C SER A 508 0.70 -10.83 11.73
N TRP A 509 0.03 -10.54 12.85
CA TRP A 509 0.48 -9.60 13.89
C TRP A 509 0.85 -10.29 15.22
N ASP A 510 1.28 -11.55 15.20
CA ASP A 510 1.63 -12.32 16.42
C ASP A 510 2.64 -11.58 17.32
N ALA A 511 3.55 -10.77 16.72
CA ALA A 511 4.51 -9.94 17.46
C ALA A 511 3.87 -8.94 18.44
N TRP A 512 2.63 -8.51 18.20
CA TRP A 512 1.86 -7.64 19.10
C TRP A 512 1.01 -8.40 20.12
N VAL A 513 0.81 -9.71 19.92
CA VAL A 513 -0.09 -10.52 20.76
C VAL A 513 0.65 -10.94 22.04
N SER A 514 0.11 -10.54 23.19
CA SER A 514 0.65 -10.99 24.48
C SER A 514 0.42 -12.50 24.68
N ALA A 515 1.37 -13.19 25.32
CA ALA A 515 1.35 -14.64 25.48
C ALA A 515 0.13 -15.19 26.26
N ASP A 516 -0.53 -14.35 27.07
CA ASP A 516 -1.73 -14.68 27.83
C ASP A 516 -3.04 -14.25 27.15
N THR A 517 -2.98 -13.65 25.95
CA THR A 517 -4.16 -13.24 25.19
C THR A 517 -4.98 -14.46 24.75
N PRO A 518 -6.29 -14.53 25.07
CA PRO A 518 -7.16 -15.57 24.56
C PRO A 518 -7.40 -15.37 23.05
N LEU A 519 -7.34 -16.46 22.27
CA LEU A 519 -7.63 -16.48 20.83
C LEU A 519 -8.77 -17.50 20.55
N PRO A 520 -9.93 -17.08 19.99
CA PRO A 520 -10.30 -15.70 19.68
C PRO A 520 -10.46 -14.84 20.94
N THR A 521 -10.23 -13.54 20.80
CA THR A 521 -10.23 -12.58 21.89
C THR A 521 -11.64 -12.09 22.18
N PRO A 522 -12.17 -12.26 23.41
CA PRO A 522 -13.53 -11.84 23.73
C PRO A 522 -13.69 -10.30 23.69
N PRO A 523 -14.79 -9.78 23.11
CA PRO A 523 -15.08 -8.34 23.06
C PRO A 523 -15.13 -7.61 24.41
N ASN A 524 -15.27 -8.33 25.53
CA ASN A 524 -15.30 -7.75 26.87
C ASN A 524 -13.91 -7.67 27.54
N GLN A 525 -12.83 -8.05 26.85
CA GLN A 525 -11.46 -8.04 27.38
C GLN A 525 -10.53 -7.04 26.67
N THR A 526 -11.09 -6.08 25.95
CA THR A 526 -10.33 -5.10 25.14
C THR A 526 -9.31 -4.30 25.92
N SER A 527 -9.60 -3.95 27.17
CA SER A 527 -8.65 -3.24 28.02
C SER A 527 -7.47 -4.10 28.51
N ALA A 528 -7.65 -5.41 28.61
CA ALA A 528 -6.60 -6.34 29.01
C ALA A 528 -5.77 -6.81 27.81
N HIS A 529 -6.42 -6.95 26.64
CA HIS A 529 -5.82 -7.42 25.40
C HIS A 529 -6.09 -6.41 24.28
N PRO A 530 -5.42 -5.24 24.26
CA PRO A 530 -5.63 -4.22 23.23
C PRO A 530 -5.33 -4.74 21.82
N VAL A 531 -4.42 -5.72 21.70
CA VAL A 531 -4.18 -6.51 20.49
C VAL A 531 -4.45 -7.99 20.75
N GLY A 532 -5.18 -8.63 19.83
CA GLY A 532 -5.59 -10.03 19.88
C GLY A 532 -6.18 -10.49 18.55
N ALA A 533 -7.12 -11.44 18.58
CA ALA A 533 -7.87 -11.89 17.41
C ALA A 533 -9.36 -11.66 17.65
N TYR A 534 -9.85 -10.47 17.31
CA TYR A 534 -11.27 -10.13 17.44
C TYR A 534 -12.03 -10.63 16.23
N GLU A 535 -13.06 -11.43 16.46
CA GLU A 535 -13.86 -12.03 15.37
C GLU A 535 -14.56 -10.96 14.52
N ARG A 536 -14.70 -11.30 13.23
CA ARG A 536 -15.39 -10.60 12.15
C ARG A 536 -14.60 -9.42 11.59
N ALA A 537 -14.26 -9.50 10.31
CA ALA A 537 -13.60 -8.43 9.58
C ALA A 537 -13.89 -8.61 8.08
N TYR A 538 -13.72 -7.55 7.29
CA TYR A 538 -13.84 -7.63 5.83
C TYR A 538 -15.19 -8.18 5.34
N ASN A 539 -16.27 -7.91 6.09
CA ASN A 539 -17.60 -8.48 5.89
C ASN A 539 -17.67 -10.03 5.96
N CYS A 540 -16.67 -10.69 6.54
CA CYS A 540 -16.58 -12.14 6.69
C CYS A 540 -16.60 -12.55 8.17
N GLU A 541 -17.49 -13.48 8.53
CA GLU A 541 -17.65 -13.93 9.92
C GLU A 541 -16.43 -14.70 10.47
N PHE A 542 -15.64 -15.34 9.60
CA PHE A 542 -14.53 -16.20 9.97
C PHE A 542 -13.17 -15.49 10.00
N LEU A 543 -13.09 -14.27 9.46
CA LEU A 543 -11.88 -13.46 9.54
C LEU A 543 -11.80 -12.75 10.89
N VAL A 544 -10.59 -12.45 11.32
CA VAL A 544 -10.28 -11.75 12.56
C VAL A 544 -9.53 -10.45 12.27
N ARG A 545 -9.62 -9.50 13.22
CA ARG A 545 -8.91 -8.22 13.22
C ARG A 545 -8.08 -8.06 14.51
N PRO A 546 -7.04 -7.21 14.51
CA PRO A 546 -6.10 -7.09 15.61
C PRO A 546 -6.68 -6.43 16.86
N SER A 547 -7.59 -5.46 16.70
CA SER A 547 -8.15 -4.68 17.80
C SER A 547 -9.67 -4.57 17.72
N TYR A 548 -10.31 -4.30 18.86
CA TYR A 548 -11.76 -4.20 18.88
C TYR A 548 -12.28 -2.93 18.24
N GLU A 549 -11.57 -1.81 18.44
CA GLU A 549 -11.78 -0.51 17.79
C GLU A 549 -10.53 -0.13 16.99
N CYS A 550 -10.74 0.57 15.88
CA CYS A 550 -9.72 1.00 14.93
C CYS A 550 -10.34 1.99 13.94
N MET A 551 -9.55 2.93 13.40
CA MET A 551 -9.92 3.74 12.23
C MET A 551 -10.47 2.89 11.06
N MET A 552 -9.91 1.70 10.82
CA MET A 552 -10.38 0.77 9.76
C MET A 552 -11.70 0.06 10.08
N LYS A 553 -12.24 0.24 11.29
CA LYS A 553 -13.54 -0.30 11.69
C LYS A 553 -14.59 0.80 11.85
N ASP A 554 -14.21 1.91 12.47
CA ASP A 554 -15.07 3.07 12.69
C ASP A 554 -14.28 4.37 12.44
N SER A 555 -14.71 5.12 11.44
CA SER A 555 -14.10 6.39 11.07
C SER A 555 -14.35 7.42 12.17
N GLY A 556 -13.34 7.65 13.01
CA GLY A 556 -13.41 8.54 14.18
C GLY A 556 -12.38 8.22 15.28
N ASP A 557 -11.96 6.95 15.36
CA ASP A 557 -10.89 6.50 16.27
C ASP A 557 -9.50 6.64 15.63
N ASP A 558 -8.43 6.43 16.41
CA ASP A 558 -7.08 6.30 15.86
C ASP A 558 -6.88 4.91 15.19
N PHE A 559 -5.84 4.78 14.36
CA PHE A 559 -5.40 3.47 13.88
C PHE A 559 -4.98 2.59 15.07
N CYS A 560 -5.41 1.32 15.06
CA CYS A 560 -4.97 0.35 16.07
C CYS A 560 -3.45 0.08 15.96
N PRO A 561 -2.78 -0.49 16.97
CA PRO A 561 -1.32 -0.66 16.94
C PRO A 561 -0.77 -1.36 15.69
N VAL A 562 -1.47 -2.38 15.19
CA VAL A 562 -1.08 -3.12 13.97
C VAL A 562 -1.27 -2.26 12.72
N CYS A 563 -2.38 -1.54 12.60
CA CYS A 563 -2.59 -0.61 11.50
C CYS A 563 -1.59 0.55 11.54
N ALA A 564 -1.30 1.09 12.73
CA ALA A 564 -0.33 2.17 12.91
C ALA A 564 1.08 1.72 12.55
N GLU A 565 1.47 0.48 12.88
CA GLU A 565 2.74 -0.11 12.42
C GLU A 565 2.82 -0.09 10.90
N GLN A 566 1.78 -0.61 10.25
CA GLN A 566 1.77 -0.68 8.80
C GLN A 566 1.80 0.71 8.15
N MET A 567 1.01 1.66 8.65
CA MET A 567 1.06 3.05 8.18
C MET A 567 2.48 3.63 8.30
N VAL A 568 3.17 3.42 9.43
CA VAL A 568 4.54 3.90 9.64
C VAL A 568 5.54 3.25 8.69
N ARG A 569 5.41 1.94 8.41
CA ARG A 569 6.22 1.26 7.39
C ARG A 569 6.05 1.91 6.03
N ARG A 570 4.80 2.19 5.64
CA ARG A 570 4.46 2.87 4.38
C ARG A 570 4.95 4.32 4.33
N PHE A 571 5.01 5.03 5.45
CA PHE A 571 5.65 6.35 5.51
C PHE A 571 7.14 6.25 5.17
N TYR A 572 7.82 5.21 5.67
CA TYR A 572 9.26 5.02 5.47
C TYR A 572 9.65 4.44 4.11
N SER A 573 8.72 3.83 3.36
CA SER A 573 8.96 3.48 1.96
C SER A 573 8.81 4.68 1.02
N GLY A 574 7.98 5.65 1.38
CA GLY A 574 7.86 6.91 0.65
C GLY A 574 8.95 7.93 1.01
N VAL A 575 9.32 8.02 2.29
CA VAL A 575 10.25 9.03 2.82
C VAL A 575 11.39 8.37 3.57
N ASP A 576 12.63 8.71 3.22
CA ASP A 576 13.80 8.29 3.98
C ASP A 576 13.82 9.01 5.34
N PRO A 577 13.52 8.31 6.46
CA PRO A 577 13.31 8.94 7.75
C PRO A 577 14.63 9.39 8.39
N THR A 578 15.75 8.79 7.98
CA THR A 578 17.07 9.31 8.24
C THR A 578 17.58 9.94 6.95
N PRO A 579 17.84 11.26 6.92
CA PRO A 579 18.45 11.83 5.72
C PRO A 579 19.66 10.98 5.32
N ASN A 580 19.73 10.56 4.05
CA ASN A 580 20.93 10.11 3.35
C ASN A 580 22.03 11.21 3.29
N GLU A 581 22.09 12.06 4.31
CA GLU A 581 23.07 13.11 4.51
C GLU A 581 24.20 12.58 5.40
N ALA A 582 25.42 12.99 5.10
CA ALA A 582 26.55 12.70 5.97
C ALA A 582 26.38 13.39 7.34
N LEU A 583 27.00 12.80 8.37
CA LEU A 583 27.15 13.47 9.66
C LEU A 583 27.72 14.88 9.48
N VAL A 584 27.04 15.86 10.06
CA VAL A 584 27.53 17.24 10.02
C VAL A 584 28.62 17.38 11.07
N VAL A 585 29.86 17.56 10.63
CA VAL A 585 31.04 17.71 11.50
C VAL A 585 31.56 19.13 11.41
N GLU A 586 31.52 19.84 12.53
CA GLU A 586 32.03 21.21 12.65
C GLU A 586 33.23 21.24 13.61
N ARG A 587 34.31 21.93 13.22
CA ARG A 587 35.43 22.21 14.11
C ARG A 587 35.06 23.38 15.02
N VAL A 588 34.88 23.11 16.32
CA VAL A 588 34.52 24.12 17.32
C VAL A 588 35.75 24.92 17.74
N SER A 589 36.88 24.23 17.93
CA SER A 589 38.18 24.84 18.26
C SER A 589 39.32 23.88 17.89
N PRO A 590 40.59 24.28 17.99
CA PRO A 590 41.70 23.34 17.86
C PRO A 590 41.52 22.14 18.82
N GLY A 591 41.59 20.91 18.29
CA GLY A 591 41.43 19.68 19.06
C GLY A 591 40.02 19.35 19.55
N LEU A 592 38.98 20.06 19.07
CA LEU A 592 37.59 19.82 19.43
C LEU A 592 36.67 19.92 18.20
N ILE A 593 35.93 18.84 17.96
CA ILE A 593 34.87 18.80 16.93
C ILE A 593 33.51 18.60 17.60
N GLU A 594 32.47 19.07 16.92
CA GLU A 594 31.07 18.70 17.20
C GLU A 594 30.55 17.93 15.98
N ALA A 595 30.20 16.67 16.20
CA ALA A 595 29.50 15.84 15.23
C ALA A 595 28.00 15.87 15.53
N ARG A 596 27.17 16.01 14.49
CA ARG A 596 25.72 16.04 14.62
C ARG A 596 25.12 15.05 13.64
N VAL A 597 24.19 14.23 14.14
CA VAL A 597 23.34 13.43 13.25
C VAL A 597 22.47 14.41 12.46
N PRO A 598 22.45 14.35 11.12
CA PRO A 598 21.52 15.15 10.34
C PRO A 598 20.12 14.70 10.74
N ARG A 599 19.32 15.64 11.25
CA ARG A 599 18.00 15.34 11.78
C ARG A 599 16.95 15.89 10.85
N ARG A 600 16.03 15.03 10.44
CA ARG A 600 14.74 15.43 9.85
C ARG A 600 13.59 15.44 10.88
N ASP A 601 13.81 14.94 12.10
CA ASP A 601 12.74 14.71 13.09
C ASP A 601 12.37 15.86 14.03
N ALA A 602 11.09 15.82 14.43
CA ALA A 602 10.57 16.38 15.66
C ALA A 602 11.28 15.78 16.91
N PRO A 603 11.53 16.58 17.98
CA PRO A 603 12.29 16.12 19.14
C PRO A 603 11.75 14.83 19.78
N GLY A 604 12.59 13.78 19.83
CA GLY A 604 12.31 12.56 20.59
C GLY A 604 11.92 11.34 19.76
N ARG A 605 11.93 11.40 18.42
CA ARG A 605 11.68 10.24 17.55
C ARG A 605 12.83 9.24 17.57
N TYR A 606 14.08 9.71 17.56
CA TYR A 606 15.25 8.83 17.57
C TYR A 606 16.07 8.93 18.86
N ALA A 607 16.53 7.78 19.34
CA ALA A 607 17.63 7.70 20.28
C ALA A 607 18.94 7.54 19.49
N VAL A 608 19.96 8.30 19.88
CA VAL A 608 21.29 8.25 19.26
C VAL A 608 22.30 7.86 20.31
N THR A 609 23.09 6.82 20.05
CA THR A 609 24.26 6.45 20.86
C THR A 609 25.53 6.57 20.04
N TRP A 610 26.57 7.19 20.61
CA TRP A 610 27.85 7.40 19.94
C TRP A 610 28.89 6.45 20.47
N HIS A 611 29.62 5.78 19.58
CA HIS A 611 30.64 4.79 19.91
C HIS A 611 31.97 5.15 19.25
N LEU A 612 33.06 5.14 20.01
CA LEU A 612 34.43 5.24 19.51
C LEU A 612 35.06 3.85 19.60
N GLY A 613 35.33 3.22 18.46
CA GLY A 613 35.49 1.78 18.38
C GLY A 613 34.28 1.07 18.98
N GLU A 614 34.50 0.15 19.91
CA GLU A 614 33.43 -0.58 20.62
C GLU A 614 32.91 0.14 21.88
N ARG A 615 33.45 1.33 22.22
CA ARG A 615 33.12 2.02 23.47
C ARG A 615 32.11 3.12 23.24
N GLN A 616 30.97 3.06 23.94
CA GLN A 616 30.02 4.16 23.98
C GLN A 616 30.64 5.39 24.67
N ILE A 617 30.57 6.55 24.01
CA ILE A 617 31.17 7.81 24.46
C ILE A 617 30.16 8.96 24.62
N GLY A 618 28.93 8.77 24.19
CA GLY A 618 27.89 9.79 24.34
C GLY A 618 26.52 9.34 23.85
N GLU A 619 25.51 10.16 24.14
CA GLU A 619 24.12 9.95 23.75
C GLU A 619 23.50 11.27 23.27
N GLY A 620 22.45 11.16 22.46
CA GLY A 620 21.75 12.28 21.84
C GLY A 620 22.34 12.68 20.48
N GLY A 621 21.55 13.35 19.63
CA GLY A 621 21.96 13.62 18.24
C GLY A 621 23.08 14.65 18.04
N ARG A 622 23.84 15.01 19.08
CA ARG A 622 25.06 15.82 18.99
C ARG A 622 26.13 15.24 19.91
N LEU A 623 27.36 15.16 19.44
CA LEU A 623 28.51 14.72 20.21
C LEU A 623 29.64 15.74 20.07
N ARG A 624 30.19 16.19 21.21
CA ARG A 624 31.47 16.91 21.23
C ARG A 624 32.60 15.92 21.48
N LEU A 625 33.52 15.84 20.55
CA LEU A 625 34.68 14.95 20.62
C LEU A 625 35.96 15.78 20.68
N GLY A 626 36.78 15.56 21.71
CA GLY A 626 38.10 16.17 21.84
C GLY A 626 39.09 15.22 22.52
N GLY A 627 40.29 15.71 22.85
CA GLY A 627 41.36 14.86 23.40
C GLY A 627 40.96 14.00 24.62
N ASN A 628 40.12 14.54 25.52
CA ASN A 628 39.64 13.83 26.70
C ASN A 628 38.62 12.72 26.41
N SER A 629 38.09 12.65 25.19
CA SER A 629 37.17 11.59 24.76
C SER A 629 37.91 10.29 24.44
N PHE A 630 39.23 10.34 24.22
CA PHE A 630 40.10 9.20 23.96
C PHE A 630 40.73 8.69 25.27
N THR A 631 40.92 7.38 25.37
CA THR A 631 41.64 6.73 26.47
C THR A 631 43.04 6.27 26.02
N GLU A 632 43.85 5.75 26.96
CA GLU A 632 45.16 5.17 26.64
C GLU A 632 45.05 3.89 25.79
N ASP A 633 43.91 3.20 25.87
CA ASP A 633 43.62 1.96 25.13
C ASP A 633 43.17 2.22 23.69
N ASP A 634 42.74 3.45 23.37
CA ASP A 634 42.31 3.81 22.03
C ASP A 634 43.54 3.90 21.07
N PRO A 635 43.45 3.36 19.84
CA PRO A 635 44.56 3.39 18.89
C PRO A 635 45.06 4.82 18.64
N ARG A 636 46.38 4.99 18.54
CA ARG A 636 46.99 6.26 18.09
C ARG A 636 46.77 6.54 16.59
N GLY A 637 46.09 5.64 15.89
CA GLY A 637 45.74 5.75 14.47
C GLY A 637 44.32 6.26 14.26
N TRP A 638 43.76 5.99 13.09
CA TRP A 638 42.33 6.20 12.85
C TRP A 638 41.51 5.26 13.72
N VAL A 639 40.51 5.82 14.38
CA VAL A 639 39.53 5.10 15.19
C VAL A 639 38.15 5.36 14.59
N GLU A 640 37.35 4.32 14.49
CA GLU A 640 35.99 4.41 14.00
C GLU A 640 35.12 5.15 15.02
N LEU A 641 34.37 6.15 14.60
CA LEU A 641 33.32 6.80 15.37
C LEU A 641 31.99 6.48 14.70
N ARG A 642 31.13 5.76 15.42
CA ARG A 642 29.80 5.34 14.96
C ARG A 642 28.72 6.10 15.72
N ALA A 643 27.71 6.60 15.03
CA ALA A 643 26.45 7.02 15.64
C ALA A 643 25.39 5.97 15.28
N HIS A 644 24.90 5.24 16.28
CA HIS A 644 23.78 4.33 16.12
C HIS A 644 22.52 5.12 16.41
N VAL A 645 21.64 5.22 15.41
CA VAL A 645 20.37 5.90 15.46
C VAL A 645 19.29 4.83 15.48
N SER A 646 18.53 4.77 16.57
CA SER A 646 17.41 3.85 16.72
C SER A 646 16.11 4.66 16.78
N ASN A 647 15.17 4.36 15.92
CA ASN A 647 13.81 4.89 15.98
C ASN A 647 13.12 4.36 17.24
N THR A 648 12.63 5.29 18.05
CA THR A 648 11.97 5.01 19.34
C THR A 648 10.46 5.16 19.26
N SER A 649 9.92 5.36 18.05
CA SER A 649 8.47 5.40 17.84
C SER A 649 7.81 4.12 18.34
N ALA A 650 6.74 4.27 19.11
CA ALA A 650 6.06 3.16 19.79
C ALA A 650 5.24 2.26 18.84
N PHE A 651 5.40 2.43 17.53
CA PHE A 651 4.53 1.86 16.51
C PHE A 651 5.12 0.65 15.80
N LEU A 652 6.31 0.15 16.16
CA LEU A 652 6.93 -0.98 15.48
C LEU A 652 7.18 -2.10 16.49
N ALA A 653 6.48 -3.24 16.34
CA ALA A 653 6.67 -4.40 17.22
C ALA A 653 7.79 -5.34 16.75
N SER A 654 8.21 -5.21 15.48
CA SER A 654 9.35 -5.94 14.93
C SER A 654 10.39 -4.98 14.37
N ASP A 655 11.66 -5.42 14.34
CA ASP A 655 12.74 -4.65 13.75
C ASP A 655 12.44 -4.38 12.27
N HIS A 656 12.43 -3.11 11.89
CA HIS A 656 12.34 -2.67 10.50
C HIS A 656 13.65 -1.98 10.13
N PRO A 657 14.23 -2.16 8.93
CA PRO A 657 15.58 -1.65 8.68
C PRO A 657 15.67 -0.11 8.67
N ALA A 658 14.59 0.59 8.31
CA ALA A 658 14.48 2.05 8.48
C ALA A 658 14.37 2.54 9.95
N VAL A 659 14.52 1.62 10.93
CA VAL A 659 14.51 1.92 12.38
C VAL A 659 15.94 2.06 12.90
N HIS A 660 16.92 1.49 12.21
CA HIS A 660 18.29 1.40 12.70
C HIS A 660 19.29 1.87 11.66
N ASP A 661 19.82 3.07 11.86
CA ASP A 661 20.87 3.62 11.02
C ASP A 661 22.19 3.70 11.76
N VAL A 662 23.26 3.34 11.06
CA VAL A 662 24.62 3.44 11.58
C VAL A 662 25.40 4.42 10.72
N PHE A 663 25.66 5.59 11.26
CA PHE A 663 26.55 6.55 10.63
C PHE A 663 27.98 6.30 11.08
N THR A 664 28.86 6.00 10.14
CA THR A 664 30.28 5.74 10.43
C THR A 664 31.16 6.84 9.88
N LEU A 665 32.02 7.40 10.73
CA LEU A 665 33.16 8.19 10.31
C LEU A 665 34.44 7.68 10.99
N TRP A 666 35.59 8.08 10.48
CA TRP A 666 36.87 7.78 11.11
C TRP A 666 37.46 9.07 11.69
N VAL A 667 37.91 9.02 12.94
CA VAL A 667 38.56 10.13 13.63
C VAL A 667 39.97 9.73 14.01
N LYS A 668 40.91 10.64 13.83
CA LYS A 668 42.30 10.44 14.27
C LYS A 668 42.63 11.46 15.34
N ARG A 669 43.26 10.97 16.40
CA ARG A 669 43.80 11.77 17.48
C ARG A 669 45.10 12.45 17.02
N GLU A 670 45.13 13.78 16.97
CA GLU A 670 46.28 14.59 16.49
C GLU A 670 47.23 15.05 17.60
N ASP A 671 47.10 14.55 18.83
CA ASP A 671 48.03 14.89 19.91
C ASP A 671 49.39 14.17 19.74
N VAL A 672 50.16 14.62 18.75
CA VAL A 672 51.61 14.96 18.70
C VAL A 672 51.82 15.75 17.38
N PRO A 673 52.65 16.83 17.34
CA PRO A 673 52.66 17.86 16.29
C PRO A 673 52.66 17.41 14.84
#